data_AF-A0A7X7WI16-F1
#
_entry.id   AF-A0A7X7WI16-F1
#
_cell.length_a   1.000
_cell.length_b   1.000
_cell.length_c   1.000
_cell.angle_alpha   90.00
_cell.angle_beta   90.00
_cell.angle_gamma   90.00
#
_symmetry.space_group_name_H-M   'P 1'
#
loop_
_entity.id
_entity.type
_entity.pdbx_description
1 polymer ?
#
loop_
_entity_poly.entity_id
_entity_poly.type
_entity_poly.pdbx_seq_one_letter_code
_entity_poly.pdbx_strand_id
1 'polypeptide(L)'
;MKTRQGRATGKNDTDKTENKSSRIPGFYRLPVEQRLAFLARNFGLTDQQVSELRNGNALRIEHAVNLVENAIGMLALPLGLGLNFLIDGRDYIVPMAIEEASIIAAASKAALIIRAGGGFKTRVDKPIMIGQIQVLEIKDMDEAIKKVHEHKGDILNQANLASPRMVARGGGVFDIETRVVNGRDIGPMLIVHLLYDVRDAMGANAINSACEAAGPLIQSITGGRVNLRILSNLADRRLARAEFSLPFEYLSGKEMSGDIAAMRIVEAGQFAWADPYRAATHNKGIFNGICAAALALGQDWRAIEAGGHAYAARDGRYRSLTNFSIVDHKLRGEIELPLQVGWVGGLTNSHPGVKTLRQISGIRNATELAGVLAAVGLAQNFAACHALSTVGIQKGHMALHARSVAISVGVPADEVEAVAQEMINRGEVNTTVAEEIYRRMRKRPKLKEKRGDLPVEVFAPGKIILFGEHATVYNYPGITTTIDIGMTLRISRDPDGPRFVAPEYKQVFPIPSTEQDVQAFSKAVELALSMYGLENEPIAIQVESDLVPGMGLGSSAAFSVALCSALRRYKNISTHQRLDRKLFADVQRLESIFHGTPSGMDAATVLTNCVLWFRKGPPREILPIRTHTALTGLICLVEPGAATIELVQRVRDFRNRYPDTANKILEEIGNLTVDAGIALGIGDIPELGRLMFKNHELLVKLGVSTPALDNAVGLLLDRGVLGAKLTGSGGGGAVIALVKPDTQYELVNQLSEEFASVFPFTVRANT
;
A
#
# COMPACT_ATOMS: atom_id res chain seq x y z
N MET A 1 26.04 -10.14 59.87
CA MET A 1 27.24 -10.42 59.05
C MET A 1 26.81 -10.67 57.61
N LYS A 2 27.46 -9.97 56.66
CA LYS A 2 27.52 -10.18 55.20
C LYS A 2 27.60 -11.69 54.83
N THR A 3 27.22 -12.25 53.68
CA THR A 3 26.79 -11.84 52.33
C THR A 3 26.50 -13.15 51.57
N ARG A 4 25.51 -13.19 50.67
CA ARG A 4 25.59 -13.95 49.41
C ARG A 4 24.55 -13.41 48.43
N GLN A 5 25.03 -12.60 47.48
CA GLN A 5 24.27 -12.11 46.34
C GLN A 5 24.25 -13.19 45.26
N GLY A 6 23.05 -13.59 44.84
CA GLY A 6 22.80 -14.25 43.55
C GLY A 6 21.71 -13.46 42.83
N ARG A 7 22.11 -12.58 41.90
CA ARG A 7 21.20 -11.90 40.97
C ARG A 7 20.97 -12.83 39.79
N ALA A 8 19.84 -13.52 39.77
CA ALA A 8 19.27 -14.08 38.55
C ALA A 8 18.49 -12.96 37.86
N THR A 9 19.07 -12.36 36.82
CA THR A 9 18.35 -11.45 35.92
C THR A 9 17.58 -12.27 34.89
N GLY A 10 16.33 -12.62 35.21
CA GLY A 10 15.34 -12.97 34.19
C GLY A 10 15.06 -11.72 33.37
N LYS A 11 15.49 -11.69 32.12
CA LYS A 11 15.03 -10.69 31.15
C LYS A 11 13.58 -11.03 30.80
N ASN A 12 12.65 -10.19 31.26
CA ASN A 12 11.29 -10.13 30.76
C ASN A 12 11.32 -9.82 29.26
N ASP A 13 10.90 -10.78 28.44
CA ASP A 13 10.83 -10.67 26.98
C ASP A 13 9.41 -10.33 26.49
N THR A 14 8.69 -9.50 27.26
CA THR A 14 7.32 -9.10 26.98
C THR A 14 7.11 -7.61 27.26
N ASP A 15 7.69 -6.70 26.45
CA ASP A 15 7.10 -5.37 26.21
C ASP A 15 7.84 -4.48 25.17
N LYS A 16 8.11 -4.97 23.95
CA LYS A 16 8.55 -4.08 22.85
C LYS A 16 7.87 -4.44 21.54
N THR A 17 6.57 -4.24 21.47
CA THR A 17 5.94 -3.90 20.19
C THR A 17 6.29 -2.44 19.89
N GLU A 18 7.35 -2.22 19.11
CA GLU A 18 7.60 -0.88 18.52
C GLU A 18 6.30 -0.41 17.84
N ASN A 19 5.77 0.74 18.28
CA ASN A 19 4.59 1.35 17.69
C ASN A 19 4.91 1.73 16.24
N LYS A 20 4.50 0.89 15.29
CA LYS A 20 4.71 1.11 13.85
C LYS A 20 3.86 2.29 13.39
N SER A 21 4.47 3.24 12.68
CA SER A 21 3.75 4.44 12.25
C SER A 21 2.64 4.10 11.25
N SER A 22 1.47 4.73 11.42
CA SER A 22 0.37 4.70 10.47
C SER A 22 0.55 5.70 9.32
N ARG A 23 1.62 6.50 9.36
CA ARG A 23 1.99 7.44 8.29
C ARG A 23 2.80 6.72 7.23
N ILE A 24 2.17 6.47 6.08
CA ILE A 24 2.81 5.85 4.92
C ILE A 24 2.69 6.82 3.73
N PRO A 25 3.66 7.73 3.57
CA PRO A 25 3.64 8.71 2.48
C PRO A 25 3.54 8.02 1.12
N GLY A 26 2.69 8.54 0.23
CA GLY A 26 2.57 8.03 -1.14
C GLY A 26 1.92 6.65 -1.28
N PHE A 27 1.37 6.05 -0.21
CA PHE A 27 0.78 4.70 -0.26
C PHE A 27 -0.25 4.51 -1.39
N TYR A 28 -1.11 5.50 -1.62
CA TYR A 28 -2.13 5.47 -2.67
C TYR A 28 -1.57 5.50 -4.11
N ARG A 29 -0.29 5.83 -4.28
CA ARG A 29 0.41 5.84 -5.59
C ARG A 29 1.10 4.51 -5.89
N LEU A 30 1.38 3.71 -4.86
CA LEU A 30 2.03 2.41 -5.01
C LEU A 30 1.13 1.44 -5.78
N PRO A 31 1.66 0.58 -6.66
CA PRO A 31 0.96 -0.58 -7.18
C PRO A 31 0.45 -1.49 -6.05
N VAL A 32 -0.63 -2.22 -6.29
CA VAL A 32 -1.26 -3.11 -5.27
C VAL A 32 -0.26 -4.12 -4.71
N GLU A 33 0.60 -4.71 -5.55
CA GLU A 33 1.61 -5.68 -5.10
C GLU A 33 2.62 -5.07 -4.11
N GLN A 34 3.03 -3.81 -4.32
CA GLN A 34 3.94 -3.12 -3.40
C GLN A 34 3.24 -2.78 -2.09
N ARG A 35 1.95 -2.42 -2.12
CA ARG A 35 1.14 -2.23 -0.90
C ARG A 35 1.03 -3.53 -0.11
N LEU A 36 0.75 -4.64 -0.79
CA LEU A 36 0.64 -5.95 -0.16
C LEU A 36 1.97 -6.43 0.42
N ALA A 37 3.08 -6.25 -0.30
CA ALA A 37 4.42 -6.55 0.21
C ALA A 37 4.76 -5.71 1.45
N PHE A 38 4.41 -4.41 1.44
CA PHE A 38 4.55 -3.55 2.61
C PHE A 38 3.75 -4.11 3.80
N LEU A 39 2.49 -4.51 3.59
CA LEU A 39 1.66 -5.06 4.66
C LEU A 39 2.20 -6.40 5.19
N ALA A 40 2.67 -7.28 4.30
CA ALA A 40 3.27 -8.55 4.67
C ALA A 40 4.46 -8.35 5.62
N ARG A 41 5.39 -7.46 5.25
CA ARG A 41 6.59 -7.14 6.05
C ARG A 41 6.23 -6.46 7.38
N ASN A 42 5.35 -5.46 7.35
CA ASN A 42 5.07 -4.64 8.52
C ASN A 42 4.11 -5.30 9.51
N PHE A 43 3.26 -6.22 9.09
CA PHE A 43 2.29 -6.88 9.97
C PHE A 43 2.54 -8.37 10.14
N GLY A 44 3.60 -8.92 9.53
CA GLY A 44 3.93 -10.35 9.62
C GLY A 44 2.84 -11.23 8.99
N LEU A 45 2.34 -10.82 7.82
CA LEU A 45 1.32 -11.60 7.12
C LEU A 45 1.97 -12.77 6.38
N THR A 46 1.31 -13.93 6.40
CA THR A 46 1.75 -15.10 5.64
C THR A 46 1.46 -14.92 4.15
N ASP A 47 2.17 -15.67 3.28
CA ASP A 47 1.91 -15.67 1.83
C ASP A 47 0.45 -16.02 1.51
N GLN A 48 -0.15 -16.91 2.30
CA GLN A 48 -1.56 -17.24 2.18
C GLN A 48 -2.45 -16.02 2.45
N GLN A 49 -2.21 -15.29 3.55
CA GLN A 49 -2.99 -14.09 3.89
C GLN A 49 -2.85 -13.00 2.81
N VAL A 50 -1.65 -12.82 2.27
CA VAL A 50 -1.38 -11.88 1.17
C VAL A 50 -2.16 -12.29 -0.09
N SER A 51 -2.11 -13.57 -0.46
CA SER A 51 -2.84 -14.13 -1.60
C SER A 51 -4.35 -13.99 -1.45
N GLU A 52 -4.88 -14.24 -0.25
CA GLU A 52 -6.30 -14.11 0.06
C GLU A 52 -6.82 -12.67 -0.06
N LEU A 53 -6.04 -11.70 0.43
CA LEU A 53 -6.35 -10.28 0.25
C LEU A 53 -6.25 -9.86 -1.22
N ARG A 54 -5.22 -10.33 -1.94
CA ARG A 54 -4.99 -10.02 -3.36
C ARG A 54 -6.13 -10.48 -4.24
N ASN A 55 -6.58 -11.73 -4.05
CA ASN A 55 -7.58 -12.36 -4.89
C ASN A 55 -9.01 -12.09 -4.44
N GLY A 56 -9.20 -11.43 -3.28
CA GLY A 56 -10.52 -11.18 -2.71
C GLY A 56 -11.27 -12.45 -2.31
N ASN A 57 -10.57 -13.56 -2.07
CA ASN A 57 -11.15 -14.89 -1.83
C ASN A 57 -10.89 -15.42 -0.41
N ALA A 58 -10.64 -14.51 0.53
CA ALA A 58 -10.38 -14.84 1.93
C ALA A 58 -11.53 -15.61 2.60
N LEU A 59 -12.76 -15.47 2.09
CA LEU A 59 -13.89 -16.32 2.44
C LEU A 59 -14.31 -17.11 1.21
N ARG A 60 -14.16 -18.44 1.27
CA ARG A 60 -14.57 -19.33 0.18
C ARG A 60 -16.07 -19.61 0.24
N ILE A 61 -16.68 -19.92 -0.90
CA ILE A 61 -18.13 -20.07 -1.01
C ILE A 61 -18.66 -21.21 -0.15
N GLU A 62 -17.89 -22.29 0.03
CA GLU A 62 -18.27 -23.44 0.86
C GLU A 62 -18.39 -23.06 2.34
N HIS A 63 -17.67 -22.01 2.77
CA HIS A 63 -17.82 -21.46 4.11
C HIS A 63 -18.90 -20.37 4.15
N ALA A 64 -19.03 -19.57 3.09
CA ALA A 64 -20.03 -18.50 3.00
C ALA A 64 -21.48 -19.02 3.07
N VAL A 65 -21.76 -20.18 2.46
CA VAL A 65 -23.10 -20.81 2.50
C VAL A 65 -23.55 -21.24 3.90
N ASN A 66 -22.61 -21.32 4.86
CA ASN A 66 -22.92 -21.64 6.25
C ASN A 66 -23.10 -20.39 7.12
N LEU A 67 -22.90 -19.18 6.57
CA LEU A 67 -23.05 -17.93 7.31
C LEU A 67 -24.44 -17.31 7.16
N VAL A 68 -25.11 -17.57 6.04
CA VAL A 68 -26.45 -17.06 5.71
C VAL A 68 -27.22 -18.07 4.88
N GLU A 69 -28.55 -18.03 4.94
CA GLU A 69 -29.43 -18.89 4.17
C GLU A 69 -29.47 -18.47 2.69
N ASN A 70 -29.72 -19.43 1.79
CA ASN A 70 -29.89 -19.21 0.34
C ASN A 70 -28.71 -18.50 -0.37
N ALA A 71 -27.50 -18.61 0.17
CA ALA A 71 -26.30 -18.07 -0.48
C ALA A 71 -25.98 -18.79 -1.81
N ILE A 72 -25.89 -18.02 -2.89
CA ILE A 72 -25.55 -18.48 -4.24
C ILE A 72 -24.17 -17.99 -4.72
N GLY A 73 -23.49 -17.18 -3.92
CA GLY A 73 -22.32 -16.44 -4.35
C GLY A 73 -21.73 -15.55 -3.28
N MET A 74 -20.66 -14.84 -3.64
CA MET A 74 -19.98 -13.84 -2.83
C MET A 74 -20.04 -12.49 -3.56
N LEU A 75 -20.41 -11.42 -2.85
CA LEU A 75 -20.32 -10.05 -3.34
C LEU A 75 -19.09 -9.39 -2.73
N ALA A 76 -18.11 -9.01 -3.56
CA ALA A 76 -16.89 -8.36 -3.12
C ALA A 76 -17.05 -6.83 -3.11
N LEU A 77 -16.49 -6.17 -2.08
CA LEU A 77 -16.39 -4.72 -1.98
C LEU A 77 -14.92 -4.28 -2.02
N PRO A 78 -14.59 -3.11 -2.60
CA PRO A 78 -13.24 -2.58 -2.56
C PRO A 78 -12.74 -2.43 -1.12
N LEU A 79 -11.52 -2.89 -0.88
CA LEU A 79 -10.85 -2.83 0.42
C LEU A 79 -9.65 -1.88 0.35
N GLY A 80 -9.56 -0.97 1.31
CA GLY A 80 -8.43 -0.08 1.49
C GLY A 80 -8.10 0.17 2.95
N LEU A 81 -7.17 1.10 3.18
CA LEU A 81 -6.66 1.42 4.51
C LEU A 81 -6.77 2.93 4.76
N GLY A 82 -7.47 3.30 5.83
CA GLY A 82 -7.41 4.61 6.46
C GLY A 82 -6.08 4.77 7.18
N LEU A 83 -5.25 5.71 6.72
CA LEU A 83 -3.90 5.95 7.22
C LEU A 83 -3.82 7.19 8.13
N ASN A 84 -2.69 7.35 8.80
CA ASN A 84 -2.31 8.52 9.63
C ASN A 84 -3.08 8.71 10.94
N PHE A 85 -3.99 7.80 11.30
CA PHE A 85 -4.72 7.87 12.56
C PHE A 85 -3.74 7.77 13.74
N LEU A 86 -3.68 8.85 14.53
CA LEU A 86 -3.02 8.92 15.83
C LEU A 86 -4.13 9.08 16.87
N ILE A 87 -4.33 8.06 17.69
CA ILE A 87 -5.45 8.01 18.64
C ILE A 87 -4.88 7.63 20.01
N ASP A 88 -5.11 8.48 21.01
CA ASP A 88 -4.58 8.31 22.38
C ASP A 88 -3.05 8.06 22.40
N GLY A 89 -2.33 8.75 21.52
CA GLY A 89 -0.87 8.63 21.39
C GLY A 89 -0.39 7.37 20.64
N ARG A 90 -1.29 6.57 20.07
CA ARG A 90 -0.96 5.36 19.32
C ARG A 90 -1.36 5.45 17.86
N ASP A 91 -0.49 4.94 16.99
CA ASP A 91 -0.71 4.86 15.56
C ASP A 91 -1.64 3.68 15.21
N TYR A 92 -2.67 3.94 14.39
CA TYR A 92 -3.59 2.91 13.86
C TYR A 92 -3.67 2.97 12.35
N ILE A 93 -3.63 1.80 11.71
CA ILE A 93 -4.07 1.62 10.33
C ILE A 93 -5.51 1.09 10.40
N VAL A 94 -6.44 1.74 9.72
CA VAL A 94 -7.87 1.40 9.79
C VAL A 94 -8.29 0.70 8.51
N PRO A 95 -8.53 -0.63 8.49
CA PRO A 95 -9.14 -1.29 7.34
C PRO A 95 -10.52 -0.70 7.04
N MET A 96 -10.82 -0.45 5.76
CA MET A 96 -12.09 0.14 5.32
C MET A 96 -12.56 -0.55 4.03
N ALA A 97 -13.77 -1.09 4.03
CA ALA A 97 -14.40 -1.74 2.87
C ALA A 97 -15.63 -0.92 2.43
N ILE A 98 -15.57 -0.31 1.25
CA ILE A 98 -16.63 0.57 0.74
C ILE A 98 -16.52 0.77 -0.78
N GLU A 99 -17.65 0.93 -1.45
CA GLU A 99 -17.76 1.20 -2.89
C GLU A 99 -17.66 2.69 -3.24
N GLU A 100 -18.04 3.57 -2.31
CA GLU A 100 -18.04 5.01 -2.53
C GLU A 100 -16.62 5.57 -2.64
N ALA A 101 -16.35 6.23 -3.78
CA ALA A 101 -15.09 6.87 -4.04
C ALA A 101 -14.78 7.98 -3.01
N SER A 102 -13.49 8.28 -2.84
CA SER A 102 -12.93 9.32 -1.97
C SER A 102 -13.03 9.07 -0.46
N ILE A 103 -13.90 8.19 0.03
CA ILE A 103 -14.11 7.99 1.47
C ILE A 103 -12.82 7.65 2.23
N ILE A 104 -12.07 6.64 1.79
CA ILE A 104 -10.82 6.21 2.43
C ILE A 104 -9.75 7.30 2.34
N ALA A 105 -9.71 8.03 1.22
CA ALA A 105 -8.77 9.13 1.01
C ALA A 105 -9.08 10.33 1.91
N ALA A 106 -10.37 10.68 2.04
CA ALA A 106 -10.87 11.74 2.91
C ALA A 106 -10.53 11.44 4.38
N ALA A 107 -10.83 10.23 4.86
CA ALA A 107 -10.47 9.76 6.20
C ALA A 107 -8.96 9.89 6.45
N SER A 108 -8.15 9.37 5.53
CA SER A 108 -6.68 9.39 5.65
C SER A 108 -6.11 10.80 5.64
N LYS A 109 -6.67 11.70 4.83
CA LYS A 109 -6.22 13.09 4.74
C LYS A 109 -6.65 13.90 5.97
N ALA A 110 -7.87 13.71 6.45
CA ALA A 110 -8.34 14.31 7.70
C ALA A 110 -7.49 13.87 8.89
N ALA A 111 -7.24 12.56 9.03
CA ALA A 111 -6.38 12.03 10.06
C ALA A 111 -4.95 12.62 9.99
N LEU A 112 -4.40 12.82 8.78
CA LEU A 112 -3.10 13.46 8.61
C LEU A 112 -3.08 14.92 9.09
N ILE A 113 -4.12 15.70 8.76
CA ILE A 113 -4.24 17.10 9.20
C ILE A 113 -4.39 17.14 10.72
N ILE A 114 -5.32 16.36 11.28
CA ILE A 114 -5.60 16.31 12.71
C ILE A 114 -4.39 15.82 13.51
N ARG A 115 -3.58 14.91 12.94
CA ARG A 115 -2.32 14.46 13.54
C ARG A 115 -1.34 15.60 13.79
N ALA A 116 -1.33 16.65 12.97
CA ALA A 116 -0.47 17.82 13.18
C ALA A 116 -0.83 18.57 14.48
N GLY A 117 -2.10 18.51 14.90
CA GLY A 117 -2.59 19.02 16.19
C GLY A 117 -2.46 18.06 17.38
N GLY A 118 -1.81 16.90 17.20
CA GLY A 118 -1.63 15.88 18.24
C GLY A 118 -2.57 14.67 18.13
N GLY A 119 -3.39 14.59 17.07
CA GLY A 119 -4.28 13.45 16.82
C GLY A 119 -5.60 13.53 17.58
N PHE A 120 -6.22 12.36 17.77
CA PHE A 120 -7.50 12.20 18.45
C PHE A 120 -7.31 11.74 19.90
N LYS A 121 -8.20 12.17 20.79
CA LYS A 121 -8.37 11.59 22.12
C LYS A 121 -9.71 10.90 22.21
N THR A 122 -9.77 9.75 22.89
CA THR A 122 -11.01 8.99 23.00
C THR A 122 -11.40 8.68 24.44
N ARG A 123 -12.71 8.56 24.67
CA ARG A 123 -13.29 8.09 25.94
C ARG A 123 -14.47 7.18 25.63
N VAL A 124 -14.41 5.96 26.13
CA VAL A 124 -15.43 4.92 25.86
C VAL A 124 -16.01 4.44 27.18
N ASP A 125 -17.34 4.41 27.25
CA ASP A 125 -18.07 3.93 28.43
C ASP A 125 -17.94 2.41 28.58
N LYS A 126 -18.36 1.89 29.74
CA LYS A 126 -18.41 0.44 29.95
C LYS A 126 -19.32 -0.22 28.88
N PRO A 127 -19.04 -1.47 28.46
CA PRO A 127 -19.81 -2.15 27.43
C PRO A 127 -21.16 -2.66 27.97
N ILE A 128 -22.03 -1.73 28.38
CA ILE A 128 -23.33 -2.01 28.96
C ILE A 128 -24.37 -1.94 27.84
N MET A 129 -25.07 -3.05 27.64
CA MET A 129 -26.16 -3.18 26.67
C MET A 129 -27.49 -3.38 27.38
N ILE A 130 -28.59 -3.08 26.68
CA ILE A 130 -29.95 -3.19 27.21
C ILE A 130 -30.66 -4.38 26.57
N GLY A 131 -31.18 -5.29 27.39
CA GLY A 131 -32.20 -6.26 27.01
C GLY A 131 -33.58 -5.76 27.40
N GLN A 132 -34.61 -5.93 26.58
CA GLN A 132 -35.97 -5.46 26.86
C GLN A 132 -36.95 -6.64 26.94
N ILE A 133 -37.75 -6.65 27.98
CA ILE A 133 -38.85 -7.59 28.20
C ILE A 133 -40.14 -6.80 28.27
N GLN A 134 -41.02 -7.01 27.28
CA GLN A 134 -42.33 -6.36 27.21
C GLN A 134 -43.36 -7.17 27.97
N VAL A 135 -44.08 -6.53 28.89
CA VAL A 135 -45.17 -7.10 29.67
C VAL A 135 -46.46 -6.31 29.42
N LEU A 136 -47.51 -7.03 29.05
CA LEU A 136 -48.84 -6.55 28.68
C LEU A 136 -49.89 -7.03 29.69
N GLU A 137 -51.12 -6.53 29.57
CA GLU A 137 -52.29 -7.04 30.32
C GLU A 137 -52.09 -7.01 31.85
N ILE A 138 -51.36 -6.01 32.34
CA ILE A 138 -51.12 -5.79 33.76
C ILE A 138 -52.34 -5.12 34.39
N LYS A 139 -52.88 -5.73 35.45
CA LYS A 139 -54.05 -5.19 36.19
C LYS A 139 -53.69 -3.96 37.01
N ASP A 140 -52.54 -3.98 37.68
CA ASP A 140 -52.04 -2.91 38.53
C ASP A 140 -50.56 -2.66 38.19
N MET A 141 -50.30 -1.53 37.53
CA MET A 141 -48.98 -1.19 37.00
C MET A 141 -47.97 -0.89 38.11
N ASP A 142 -48.39 -0.16 39.15
CA ASP A 142 -47.50 0.26 40.22
C ASP A 142 -47.09 -0.94 41.08
N GLU A 143 -48.03 -1.83 41.39
CA GLU A 143 -47.74 -3.06 42.10
C GLU A 143 -46.85 -4.01 41.27
N ALA A 144 -47.06 -4.10 39.96
CA ALA A 144 -46.20 -4.90 39.08
C ALA A 144 -44.75 -4.38 39.05
N ILE A 145 -44.56 -3.06 38.96
CA ILE A 145 -43.23 -2.43 39.03
C ILE A 145 -42.57 -2.73 40.37
N LYS A 146 -43.29 -2.53 41.47
CA LYS A 146 -42.78 -2.78 42.82
C LYS A 146 -42.31 -4.23 42.98
N LYS A 147 -43.13 -5.20 42.58
CA LYS A 147 -42.78 -6.62 42.65
C LYS A 147 -41.57 -6.99 41.81
N VAL A 148 -41.40 -6.39 40.61
CA VAL A 148 -40.21 -6.61 39.78
C VAL A 148 -38.94 -6.15 40.50
N HIS A 149 -38.98 -5.01 41.19
CA HIS A 149 -37.84 -4.51 41.97
C HIS A 149 -37.58 -5.32 43.25
N GLU A 150 -38.63 -5.78 43.94
CA GLU A 150 -38.50 -6.66 45.11
C GLU A 150 -37.82 -7.99 44.75
N HIS A 151 -38.10 -8.53 43.56
CA HIS A 151 -37.52 -9.78 43.06
C HIS A 151 -36.30 -9.57 42.16
N LYS A 152 -35.68 -8.39 42.18
CA LYS A 152 -34.52 -8.06 41.33
C LYS A 152 -33.41 -9.12 41.43
N GLY A 153 -33.07 -9.58 42.64
CA GLY A 153 -32.04 -10.59 42.84
C GLY A 153 -32.32 -11.89 42.10
N ASP A 154 -33.56 -12.38 42.18
CA ASP A 154 -33.98 -13.63 41.51
C ASP A 154 -33.99 -13.47 39.99
N ILE A 155 -34.46 -12.32 39.49
CA ILE A 155 -34.44 -11.99 38.05
C ILE A 155 -33.00 -11.99 37.53
N LEU A 156 -32.07 -11.33 38.24
CA LEU A 156 -30.66 -11.30 37.86
C LEU A 156 -30.04 -12.70 37.85
N ASN A 157 -30.30 -13.49 38.88
CA ASN A 157 -29.82 -14.87 38.95
C ASN A 157 -30.34 -15.72 37.79
N GLN A 158 -31.65 -15.66 37.54
CA GLN A 158 -32.30 -16.39 36.47
C GLN A 158 -31.78 -15.98 35.08
N ALA A 159 -31.62 -14.68 34.83
CA ALA A 159 -31.08 -14.17 33.57
C ALA A 159 -29.63 -14.64 33.34
N ASN A 160 -28.81 -14.65 34.39
CA ASN A 160 -27.40 -15.02 34.32
C ASN A 160 -27.14 -16.53 34.11
N LEU A 161 -28.11 -17.40 34.45
CA LEU A 161 -28.05 -18.83 34.13
C LEU A 161 -27.95 -19.10 32.63
N ALA A 162 -28.45 -18.19 31.78
CA ALA A 162 -28.39 -18.33 30.33
C ALA A 162 -26.97 -18.18 29.76
N SER A 163 -26.02 -17.61 30.51
CA SER A 163 -24.67 -17.32 30.01
C SER A 163 -23.58 -17.46 31.08
N PRO A 164 -23.37 -18.67 31.65
CA PRO A 164 -22.43 -18.87 32.77
C PRO A 164 -20.99 -18.51 32.41
N ARG A 165 -20.57 -18.70 31.15
CA ARG A 165 -19.23 -18.30 30.68
C ARG A 165 -19.02 -16.79 30.66
N MET A 166 -20.07 -16.00 30.42
CA MET A 166 -19.99 -14.54 30.44
C MET A 166 -19.84 -14.05 31.88
N VAL A 167 -20.64 -14.61 32.79
CA VAL A 167 -20.58 -14.34 34.23
C VAL A 167 -19.21 -14.70 34.82
N ALA A 168 -18.65 -15.85 34.45
CA ALA A 168 -17.31 -16.27 34.88
C ALA A 168 -16.20 -15.31 34.42
N ARG A 169 -16.43 -14.53 33.34
CA ARG A 169 -15.53 -13.47 32.85
C ARG A 169 -15.88 -12.10 33.43
N GLY A 170 -16.71 -12.09 34.47
CA GLY A 170 -17.20 -10.91 35.18
C GLY A 170 -18.30 -10.14 34.47
N GLY A 171 -18.77 -10.57 33.29
CA GLY A 171 -19.89 -9.91 32.59
C GLY A 171 -21.24 -10.38 33.14
N GLY A 172 -22.29 -10.23 32.32
CA GLY A 172 -23.65 -10.68 32.65
C GLY A 172 -24.59 -9.53 33.03
N VAL A 173 -25.81 -9.89 33.41
CA VAL A 173 -26.82 -8.95 33.90
C VAL A 173 -26.47 -8.55 35.32
N PHE A 174 -26.33 -7.25 35.57
CA PHE A 174 -25.98 -6.72 36.89
C PHE A 174 -27.04 -5.79 37.48
N ASP A 175 -27.98 -5.32 36.67
CA ASP A 175 -29.05 -4.41 37.10
C ASP A 175 -30.30 -4.53 36.21
N ILE A 176 -31.41 -3.96 36.67
CA ILE A 176 -32.67 -3.84 35.93
C ILE A 176 -33.22 -2.41 36.03
N GLU A 177 -33.92 -1.97 34.98
CA GLU A 177 -34.71 -0.74 35.00
C GLU A 177 -36.14 -1.05 34.54
N THR A 178 -37.13 -0.26 34.96
CA THR A 178 -38.53 -0.42 34.55
C THR A 178 -39.06 0.87 33.94
N ARG A 179 -39.82 0.76 32.84
CA ARG A 179 -40.44 1.89 32.17
C ARG A 179 -41.88 1.56 31.82
N VAL A 180 -42.79 2.52 32.03
CA VAL A 180 -44.15 2.43 31.51
C VAL A 180 -44.21 3.15 30.17
N VAL A 181 -44.69 2.47 29.13
CA VAL A 181 -44.84 3.02 27.79
C VAL A 181 -46.27 2.82 27.34
N ASN A 182 -46.91 3.88 26.87
CA ASN A 182 -48.28 3.83 26.37
C ASN A 182 -48.29 3.53 24.87
N GLY A 183 -48.89 2.40 24.51
CA GLY A 183 -49.20 2.09 23.12
C GLY A 183 -50.44 2.84 22.67
N ARG A 184 -50.47 3.29 21.40
CA ARG A 184 -51.58 4.07 20.84
C ARG A 184 -52.93 3.35 20.95
N ASP A 185 -52.94 2.04 20.66
CA ASP A 185 -54.17 1.23 20.56
C ASP A 185 -54.20 0.00 21.48
N ILE A 186 -53.13 -0.23 22.27
CA ILE A 186 -52.96 -1.42 23.10
C ILE A 186 -52.80 -1.11 24.60
N GLY A 187 -52.90 0.17 24.98
CA GLY A 187 -52.82 0.62 26.37
C GLY A 187 -51.40 0.64 26.94
N PRO A 188 -51.27 0.76 28.28
CA PRO A 188 -49.98 0.85 28.96
C PRO A 188 -49.26 -0.50 28.96
N MET A 189 -47.93 -0.43 28.82
CA MET A 189 -47.03 -1.58 28.79
C MET A 189 -45.92 -1.37 29.80
N LEU A 190 -45.57 -2.41 30.56
CA LEU A 190 -44.36 -2.40 31.37
C LEU A 190 -43.21 -2.95 30.54
N ILE A 191 -42.15 -2.16 30.41
CA ILE A 191 -40.90 -2.57 29.79
C ILE A 191 -39.86 -2.75 30.90
N VAL A 192 -39.41 -3.98 31.08
CA VAL A 192 -38.30 -4.30 31.99
C VAL A 192 -37.02 -4.34 31.16
N HIS A 193 -36.08 -3.47 31.50
CA HIS A 193 -34.74 -3.48 30.96
C HIS A 193 -33.83 -4.36 31.82
N LEU A 194 -33.04 -5.21 31.19
CA LEU A 194 -31.89 -5.88 31.79
C LEU A 194 -30.61 -5.12 31.38
N LEU A 195 -29.86 -4.60 32.35
CA LEU A 195 -28.56 -3.96 32.09
C LEU A 195 -27.46 -5.02 32.10
N TYR A 196 -26.82 -5.20 30.96
CA TYR A 196 -25.95 -6.35 30.68
C TYR A 196 -24.53 -5.88 30.33
N ASP A 197 -23.51 -6.28 31.11
CA ASP A 197 -22.09 -6.11 30.74
C ASP A 197 -21.66 -7.23 29.79
N VAL A 198 -21.45 -6.88 28.52
CA VAL A 198 -21.17 -7.85 27.45
C VAL A 198 -19.67 -8.07 27.20
N ARG A 199 -18.80 -7.44 28.02
CA ARG A 199 -17.34 -7.50 27.85
C ARG A 199 -16.93 -7.15 26.41
N ASP A 200 -16.15 -8.01 25.76
CA ASP A 200 -15.68 -7.83 24.39
C ASP A 200 -16.68 -8.26 23.31
N ALA A 201 -17.89 -8.70 23.66
CA ALA A 201 -18.90 -9.09 22.68
C ALA A 201 -19.74 -7.87 22.23
N MET A 202 -20.38 -8.00 21.07
CA MET A 202 -21.50 -7.14 20.71
C MET A 202 -22.69 -7.38 21.67
N GLY A 203 -22.99 -8.66 21.94
CA GLY A 203 -23.87 -9.09 23.03
C GLY A 203 -25.28 -9.56 22.62
N ALA A 204 -25.70 -9.40 21.36
CA ALA A 204 -27.09 -9.67 20.93
C ALA A 204 -27.64 -11.03 21.39
N ASN A 205 -26.97 -12.15 21.05
CA ASN A 205 -27.44 -13.49 21.41
C ASN A 205 -27.47 -13.70 22.93
N ALA A 206 -26.44 -13.25 23.65
CA ALA A 206 -26.36 -13.42 25.10
C ALA A 206 -27.46 -12.64 25.85
N ILE A 207 -27.78 -11.44 25.36
CA ILE A 207 -28.85 -10.60 25.92
C ILE A 207 -30.22 -11.21 25.63
N ASN A 208 -30.46 -11.68 24.40
CA ASN A 208 -31.73 -12.31 24.03
C ASN A 208 -31.98 -13.56 24.88
N SER A 209 -30.98 -14.43 25.03
CA SER A 209 -31.08 -15.61 25.89
C SER A 209 -31.33 -15.25 27.36
N ALA A 210 -30.71 -14.17 27.86
CA ALA A 210 -31.00 -13.68 29.22
C ALA A 210 -32.44 -13.15 29.37
N CYS A 211 -32.95 -12.45 28.35
CA CYS A 211 -34.35 -12.00 28.33
C CYS A 211 -35.33 -13.18 28.25
N GLU A 212 -35.00 -14.22 27.47
CA GLU A 212 -35.77 -15.47 27.39
C GLU A 212 -35.80 -16.22 28.72
N ALA A 213 -34.66 -16.31 29.41
CA ALA A 213 -34.55 -16.97 30.71
C ALA A 213 -35.31 -16.23 31.82
N ALA A 214 -35.25 -14.89 31.84
CA ALA A 214 -35.93 -14.06 32.85
C ALA A 214 -37.43 -13.86 32.58
N GLY A 215 -37.87 -13.94 31.33
CA GLY A 215 -39.25 -13.68 30.90
C GLY A 215 -40.31 -14.45 31.70
N PRO A 216 -40.24 -15.79 31.83
CA PRO A 216 -41.23 -16.56 32.58
C PRO A 216 -41.36 -16.14 34.06
N LEU A 217 -40.23 -15.80 34.70
CA LEU A 217 -40.23 -15.34 36.10
C LEU A 217 -40.91 -13.96 36.20
N ILE A 218 -40.57 -13.03 35.32
CA ILE A 218 -41.22 -11.70 35.27
C ILE A 218 -42.72 -11.83 34.99
N GLN A 219 -43.13 -12.75 34.11
CA GLN A 219 -44.54 -13.04 33.85
C GLN A 219 -45.26 -13.49 35.12
N SER A 220 -44.66 -14.42 35.87
CA SER A 220 -45.21 -14.91 37.13
C SER A 220 -45.31 -13.82 38.21
N ILE A 221 -44.30 -12.95 38.31
CA ILE A 221 -44.22 -11.88 39.33
C ILE A 221 -45.28 -10.79 39.07
N THR A 222 -45.40 -10.38 37.80
CA THR A 222 -46.27 -9.28 37.39
C THR A 222 -47.72 -9.70 37.19
N GLY A 223 -47.96 -10.99 36.92
CA GLY A 223 -49.28 -11.51 36.53
C GLY A 223 -49.77 -11.01 35.16
N GLY A 224 -48.93 -10.27 34.42
CA GLY A 224 -49.19 -9.85 33.05
C GLY A 224 -48.72 -10.89 32.04
N ARG A 225 -48.91 -10.59 30.75
CA ARG A 225 -48.45 -11.43 29.63
C ARG A 225 -47.14 -10.91 29.07
N VAL A 226 -46.09 -11.74 29.07
CA VAL A 226 -44.82 -11.40 28.41
C VAL A 226 -44.93 -11.62 26.91
N ASN A 227 -44.37 -10.69 26.12
CA ASN A 227 -44.35 -10.76 24.67
C ASN A 227 -42.90 -10.72 24.14
N LEU A 228 -42.42 -9.56 23.71
CA LEU A 228 -41.07 -9.37 23.17
C LEU A 228 -40.01 -9.50 24.25
N ARG A 229 -38.91 -10.20 23.90
CA ARG A 229 -37.71 -10.43 24.71
C ARG A 229 -36.51 -10.26 23.80
N ILE A 230 -35.98 -9.05 23.72
CA ILE A 230 -35.05 -8.66 22.66
C ILE A 230 -34.11 -7.57 23.13
N LEU A 231 -32.87 -7.55 22.64
CA LEU A 231 -31.96 -6.41 22.86
C LEU A 231 -32.53 -5.09 22.31
N SER A 232 -32.06 -3.97 22.86
CA SER A 232 -32.22 -2.65 22.26
C SER A 232 -30.97 -2.26 21.47
N ASN A 233 -31.13 -1.86 20.20
CA ASN A 233 -30.02 -1.31 19.41
C ASN A 233 -29.72 0.16 19.74
N LEU A 234 -30.59 0.86 20.46
CA LEU A 234 -30.26 2.16 21.06
C LEU A 234 -29.36 1.92 22.28
N ALA A 235 -28.07 1.72 22.03
CA ALA A 235 -27.06 1.40 23.04
C ALA A 235 -26.54 2.65 23.76
N ASP A 236 -27.45 3.47 24.31
CA ASP A 236 -27.14 4.75 24.96
C ASP A 236 -26.35 4.64 26.27
N ARG A 237 -26.18 3.42 26.80
CA ARG A 237 -25.29 3.08 27.93
C ARG A 237 -23.87 2.66 27.49
N ARG A 238 -23.61 2.59 26.18
CA ARG A 238 -22.35 2.17 25.56
C ARG A 238 -21.86 3.21 24.56
N LEU A 239 -21.60 4.41 25.07
CA LEU A 239 -21.17 5.55 24.26
C LEU A 239 -19.66 5.54 24.05
N ALA A 240 -19.26 5.93 22.84
CA ALA A 240 -17.88 6.26 22.52
C ALA A 240 -17.80 7.74 22.16
N ARG A 241 -16.71 8.36 22.61
CA ARG A 241 -16.41 9.78 22.36
C ARG A 241 -15.04 9.89 21.74
N ALA A 242 -14.91 10.76 20.76
CA ALA A 242 -13.62 11.17 20.21
C ALA A 242 -13.58 12.69 20.06
N GLU A 243 -12.40 13.27 20.27
CA GLU A 243 -12.17 14.70 20.08
C GLU A 243 -10.81 14.97 19.45
N PHE A 244 -10.67 16.15 18.82
CA PHE A 244 -9.38 16.71 18.43
C PHE A 244 -9.35 18.21 18.68
N SER A 245 -8.14 18.77 18.75
CA SER A 245 -7.89 20.21 18.78
C SER A 245 -6.83 20.56 17.74
N LEU A 246 -7.15 21.49 16.84
CA LEU A 246 -6.32 21.80 15.68
C LEU A 246 -6.04 23.30 15.57
N PRO A 247 -4.78 23.74 15.69
CA PRO A 247 -4.38 25.12 15.39
C PRO A 247 -4.73 25.54 13.96
N PHE A 248 -5.10 26.81 13.79
CA PHE A 248 -5.53 27.36 12.50
C PHE A 248 -4.45 27.28 11.41
N GLU A 249 -3.17 27.30 11.76
CA GLU A 249 -2.07 27.16 10.78
C GLU A 249 -2.19 25.90 9.92
N TYR A 250 -2.73 24.81 10.47
CA TYR A 250 -2.92 23.53 9.76
C TYR A 250 -4.20 23.46 8.92
N LEU A 251 -5.08 24.46 9.05
CA LEU A 251 -6.29 24.62 8.22
C LEU A 251 -6.07 25.59 7.05
N SER A 252 -4.94 26.29 7.02
CA SER A 252 -4.69 27.33 6.03
C SER A 252 -4.48 26.73 4.64
N GLY A 253 -5.16 27.31 3.64
CA GLY A 253 -5.05 26.95 2.23
C GLY A 253 -4.43 28.09 1.40
N LYS A 254 -4.24 27.84 0.10
CA LYS A 254 -3.69 28.87 -0.83
C LYS A 254 -4.56 30.11 -0.95
N GLU A 255 -5.88 29.97 -0.80
CA GLU A 255 -6.87 31.01 -1.05
C GLU A 255 -7.62 31.44 0.23
N MET A 256 -7.36 30.81 1.38
CA MET A 256 -8.12 31.03 2.62
C MET A 256 -7.25 30.82 3.85
N SER A 257 -7.33 31.77 4.79
CA SER A 257 -6.68 31.66 6.09
C SER A 257 -7.38 30.62 6.98
N GLY A 258 -6.62 30.00 7.88
CA GLY A 258 -7.13 28.90 8.70
C GLY A 258 -8.21 29.28 9.70
N ASP A 259 -8.23 30.52 10.17
CA ASP A 259 -9.27 31.08 11.04
C ASP A 259 -10.62 31.17 10.32
N ILE A 260 -10.63 31.64 9.07
CA ILE A 260 -11.83 31.66 8.22
C ILE A 260 -12.30 30.24 7.91
N ALA A 261 -11.37 29.32 7.61
CA ALA A 261 -11.70 27.92 7.36
C ALA A 261 -12.33 27.27 8.61
N ALA A 262 -11.80 27.53 9.81
CA ALA A 262 -12.35 27.04 11.07
C ALA A 262 -13.75 27.61 11.32
N MET A 263 -13.95 28.92 11.13
CA MET A 263 -15.25 29.56 11.30
C MET A 263 -16.32 28.94 10.39
N ARG A 264 -16.02 28.72 9.11
CA ARG A 264 -16.95 28.09 8.16
C ARG A 264 -17.29 26.64 8.51
N ILE A 265 -16.33 25.88 9.06
CA ILE A 265 -16.59 24.53 9.56
C ILE A 265 -17.57 24.57 10.74
N VAL A 266 -17.40 25.53 11.66
CA VAL A 266 -18.35 25.73 12.77
C VAL A 266 -19.73 26.08 12.25
N GLU A 267 -19.84 27.02 11.30
CA GLU A 267 -21.11 27.40 10.66
C GLU A 267 -21.80 26.19 9.98
N ALA A 268 -21.03 25.36 9.26
CA ALA A 268 -21.55 24.13 8.65
C ALA A 268 -22.07 23.13 9.69
N GLY A 269 -21.40 23.02 10.84
CA GLY A 269 -21.85 22.23 11.98
C GLY A 269 -23.14 22.77 12.59
N GLN A 270 -23.25 24.10 12.77
CA GLN A 270 -24.47 24.74 13.28
C GLN A 270 -25.66 24.57 12.34
N PHE A 271 -25.44 24.64 11.02
CA PHE A 271 -26.48 24.34 10.05
C PHE A 271 -27.00 22.90 10.21
N ALA A 272 -26.09 21.92 10.36
CA ALA A 272 -26.46 20.53 10.61
C ALA A 272 -27.16 20.31 11.96
N TRP A 273 -26.84 21.08 12.99
CA TRP A 273 -27.53 21.01 14.27
C TRP A 273 -28.96 21.59 14.20
N ALA A 274 -29.14 22.65 13.41
CA ALA A 274 -30.39 23.41 13.33
C ALA A 274 -31.43 22.80 12.36
N ASP A 275 -31.00 22.11 11.32
CA ASP A 275 -31.87 21.59 10.26
C ASP A 275 -31.73 20.05 10.07
N PRO A 276 -32.80 19.26 10.33
CA PRO A 276 -32.81 17.81 10.10
C PRO A 276 -32.42 17.39 8.67
N TYR A 277 -32.75 18.19 7.64
CA TYR A 277 -32.35 17.88 6.26
C TYR A 277 -30.83 17.87 6.13
N ARG A 278 -30.16 18.88 6.69
CA ARG A 278 -28.70 18.92 6.72
C ARG A 278 -28.12 17.89 7.68
N ALA A 279 -28.71 17.71 8.86
CA ALA A 279 -28.29 16.72 9.85
C ALA A 279 -28.21 15.31 9.25
N ALA A 280 -29.18 14.94 8.39
CA ALA A 280 -29.20 13.63 7.73
C ALA A 280 -27.96 13.43 6.86
N THR A 281 -27.64 14.39 6.00
CA THR A 281 -26.43 14.34 5.15
C THR A 281 -25.15 14.41 5.98
N HIS A 282 -25.15 15.21 7.04
CA HIS A 282 -24.02 15.38 7.95
C HIS A 282 -23.66 14.07 8.66
N ASN A 283 -24.67 13.39 9.20
CA ASN A 283 -24.49 12.10 9.87
C ASN A 283 -24.22 10.97 8.87
N LYS A 284 -24.79 10.99 7.66
CA LYS A 284 -24.40 10.06 6.59
C LYS A 284 -22.89 10.12 6.31
N GLY A 285 -22.32 11.33 6.31
CA GLY A 285 -20.87 11.52 6.18
C GLY A 285 -20.05 10.88 7.30
N ILE A 286 -20.54 10.88 8.55
CA ILE A 286 -19.93 10.16 9.68
C ILE A 286 -19.94 8.66 9.41
N PHE A 287 -21.11 8.12 9.04
CA PHE A 287 -21.28 6.69 8.84
C PHE A 287 -20.58 6.13 7.60
N ASN A 288 -20.31 6.95 6.58
CA ASN A 288 -19.42 6.55 5.49
C ASN A 288 -18.06 6.03 6.00
N GLY A 289 -17.51 6.66 7.03
CA GLY A 289 -16.25 6.22 7.65
C GLY A 289 -16.48 5.03 8.58
N ILE A 290 -17.45 5.14 9.49
CA ILE A 290 -17.72 4.13 10.51
C ILE A 290 -18.13 2.80 9.90
N CYS A 291 -19.10 2.79 8.97
CA CYS A 291 -19.62 1.58 8.35
C CYS A 291 -18.58 0.89 7.47
N ALA A 292 -17.74 1.67 6.77
CA ALA A 292 -16.64 1.12 5.99
C ALA A 292 -15.64 0.35 6.87
N ALA A 293 -15.27 0.93 8.02
CA ALA A 293 -14.37 0.27 8.97
C ALA A 293 -15.05 -0.88 9.72
N ALA A 294 -16.32 -0.72 10.10
CA ALA A 294 -17.14 -1.75 10.74
C ALA A 294 -17.24 -3.00 9.86
N LEU A 295 -17.53 -2.84 8.56
CA LEU A 295 -17.61 -3.95 7.62
C LEU A 295 -16.27 -4.69 7.51
N ALA A 296 -15.18 -3.95 7.29
CA ALA A 296 -13.84 -4.54 7.14
C ALA A 296 -13.40 -5.31 8.39
N LEU A 297 -13.87 -4.91 9.56
CA LEU A 297 -13.57 -5.52 10.86
C LEU A 297 -14.67 -6.49 11.34
N GLY A 298 -15.59 -6.88 10.46
CA GLY A 298 -16.60 -7.92 10.71
C GLY A 298 -17.67 -7.56 11.74
N GLN A 299 -17.98 -6.27 11.88
CA GLN A 299 -19.00 -5.75 12.79
C GLN A 299 -20.38 -5.67 12.12
N ASP A 300 -21.44 -5.67 12.92
CA ASP A 300 -22.79 -5.38 12.42
C ASP A 300 -22.98 -3.87 12.24
N TRP A 301 -22.82 -3.37 11.01
CA TRP A 301 -23.02 -1.95 10.73
C TRP A 301 -24.47 -1.50 10.93
N ARG A 302 -25.48 -2.38 10.78
CA ARG A 302 -26.90 -1.98 10.85
C ARG A 302 -27.25 -1.62 12.29
N ALA A 303 -26.71 -2.40 13.23
CA ALA A 303 -26.80 -2.11 14.64
C ALA A 303 -26.16 -0.75 14.96
N ILE A 304 -24.96 -0.49 14.45
CA ILE A 304 -24.25 0.78 14.67
C ILE A 304 -25.04 1.97 14.11
N GLU A 305 -25.51 1.88 12.87
CA GLU A 305 -26.34 2.88 12.19
C GLU A 305 -27.64 3.18 12.97
N ALA A 306 -28.41 2.13 13.29
CA ALA A 306 -29.67 2.28 14.03
C ALA A 306 -29.46 2.98 15.38
N GLY A 307 -28.42 2.58 16.12
CA GLY A 307 -28.08 3.18 17.40
C GLY A 307 -27.70 4.65 17.28
N GLY A 308 -26.80 4.99 16.36
CA GLY A 308 -26.36 6.38 16.22
C GLY A 308 -27.41 7.30 15.60
N HIS A 309 -28.18 6.85 14.62
CA HIS A 309 -29.29 7.65 14.08
C HIS A 309 -30.44 7.86 15.08
N ALA A 310 -30.76 6.86 15.91
CA ALA A 310 -31.72 7.04 17.01
C ALA A 310 -31.18 8.00 18.09
N TYR A 311 -29.88 7.91 18.42
CA TYR A 311 -29.23 8.79 19.38
C TYR A 311 -29.16 10.25 18.89
N ALA A 312 -29.05 10.46 17.57
CA ALA A 312 -29.14 11.78 16.96
C ALA A 312 -30.50 12.46 17.17
N ALA A 313 -31.56 11.71 17.51
CA ALA A 313 -32.91 12.22 17.77
C ALA A 313 -33.33 12.18 19.25
N ARG A 314 -32.39 11.94 20.17
CA ARG A 314 -32.66 11.68 21.60
C ARG A 314 -33.38 12.82 22.35
N ASP A 315 -33.29 14.04 21.86
CA ASP A 315 -33.92 15.23 22.44
C ASP A 315 -35.25 15.60 21.75
N GLY A 316 -35.78 14.71 20.90
CA GLY A 316 -37.04 14.92 20.18
C GLY A 316 -36.87 15.55 18.79
N ARG A 317 -35.65 15.93 18.37
CA ARG A 317 -35.35 16.39 17.01
C ARG A 317 -34.10 15.71 16.49
N TYR A 318 -34.10 15.29 15.22
CA TYR A 318 -32.93 14.70 14.60
C TYR A 318 -31.84 15.75 14.33
N ARG A 319 -30.63 15.57 14.88
CA ARG A 319 -29.51 16.54 14.90
C ARG A 319 -28.16 15.92 14.51
N SER A 320 -27.12 16.76 14.39
CA SER A 320 -25.74 16.30 14.18
C SER A 320 -25.21 15.50 15.38
N LEU A 321 -24.46 14.43 15.11
CA LEU A 321 -23.74 13.64 16.14
C LEU A 321 -22.40 14.26 16.56
N THR A 322 -21.92 15.24 15.78
CA THR A 322 -20.67 15.96 16.05
C THR A 322 -20.94 17.41 16.41
N ASN A 323 -19.99 18.01 17.12
CA ASN A 323 -19.94 19.43 17.40
C ASN A 323 -18.57 20.01 16.98
N PHE A 324 -18.59 21.19 16.35
CA PHE A 324 -17.38 21.95 16.04
C PHE A 324 -17.45 23.30 16.76
N SER A 325 -16.36 23.70 17.38
CA SER A 325 -16.25 24.97 18.10
C SER A 325 -14.83 25.54 17.98
N ILE A 326 -14.66 26.82 18.30
CA ILE A 326 -13.35 27.46 18.39
C ILE A 326 -13.05 27.70 19.87
N VAL A 327 -11.92 27.18 20.33
CA VAL A 327 -11.42 27.35 21.71
C VAL A 327 -9.92 27.66 21.63
N ASP A 328 -9.46 28.72 22.30
CA ASP A 328 -8.05 29.11 22.36
C ASP A 328 -7.34 29.19 20.99
N HIS A 329 -7.98 29.82 19.99
CA HIS A 329 -7.49 29.92 18.61
C HIS A 329 -7.25 28.56 17.92
N LYS A 330 -7.98 27.52 18.33
CA LYS A 330 -7.96 26.19 17.72
C LYS A 330 -9.37 25.76 17.36
N LEU A 331 -9.51 25.04 16.25
CA LEU A 331 -10.73 24.31 15.92
C LEU A 331 -10.79 23.06 16.80
N ARG A 332 -11.84 22.93 17.59
CA ARG A 332 -12.18 21.72 18.35
C ARG A 332 -13.31 20.99 17.64
N GLY A 333 -13.11 19.69 17.40
CA GLY A 333 -14.14 18.79 16.90
C GLY A 333 -14.41 17.68 17.90
N GLU A 334 -15.67 17.34 18.10
CA GLU A 334 -16.11 16.29 19.03
C GLU A 334 -17.20 15.43 18.40
N ILE A 335 -17.24 14.15 18.78
CA ILE A 335 -18.33 13.23 18.45
C ILE A 335 -18.71 12.42 19.70
N GLU A 336 -20.00 12.15 19.87
CA GLU A 336 -20.53 11.22 20.86
C GLU A 336 -21.63 10.37 20.23
N LEU A 337 -21.48 9.05 20.25
CA LEU A 337 -22.48 8.13 19.72
C LEU A 337 -22.40 6.72 20.34
N PRO A 338 -23.52 5.98 20.34
CA PRO A 338 -23.52 4.56 20.66
C PRO A 338 -22.68 3.75 19.68
N LEU A 339 -21.75 2.93 20.19
CA LEU A 339 -20.97 2.00 19.37
C LEU A 339 -21.03 0.59 19.96
N GLN A 340 -22.00 -0.19 19.48
CA GLN A 340 -22.19 -1.60 19.86
C GLN A 340 -21.33 -2.53 19.01
N VAL A 341 -20.04 -2.56 19.31
CA VAL A 341 -19.05 -3.41 18.62
C VAL A 341 -18.61 -4.60 19.46
N GLY A 342 -18.09 -5.63 18.80
CA GLY A 342 -17.55 -6.82 19.43
C GLY A 342 -16.17 -7.19 18.87
N TRP A 343 -15.25 -7.56 19.76
CA TRP A 343 -13.97 -8.17 19.42
C TRP A 343 -14.02 -9.71 19.46
N VAL A 344 -15.09 -10.28 20.02
CA VAL A 344 -15.36 -11.72 20.02
C VAL A 344 -16.77 -12.03 19.52
N GLY A 345 -16.94 -13.23 18.93
CA GLY A 345 -18.22 -13.68 18.36
C GLY A 345 -18.45 -13.19 16.93
N GLY A 346 -19.55 -13.65 16.30
CA GLY A 346 -19.92 -13.26 14.92
C GLY A 346 -18.88 -13.65 13.85
N LEU A 347 -18.78 -12.81 12.80
CA LEU A 347 -17.84 -12.98 11.68
C LEU A 347 -16.37 -12.92 12.09
N THR A 348 -16.11 -12.35 13.27
CA THR A 348 -14.77 -12.06 13.78
C THR A 348 -13.87 -13.30 13.87
N ASN A 349 -14.45 -14.51 14.04
CA ASN A 349 -13.74 -15.78 14.07
C ASN A 349 -13.99 -16.67 12.84
N SER A 350 -15.08 -16.47 12.11
CA SER A 350 -15.47 -17.32 10.98
C SER A 350 -14.98 -16.82 9.62
N HIS A 351 -14.56 -15.55 9.51
CA HIS A 351 -14.04 -14.97 8.27
C HIS A 351 -12.50 -14.78 8.33
N PRO A 352 -11.69 -15.55 7.59
CA PRO A 352 -10.22 -15.44 7.59
C PRO A 352 -9.71 -14.04 7.22
N GLY A 353 -10.30 -13.42 6.19
CA GLY A 353 -9.96 -12.04 5.80
C GLY A 353 -10.12 -11.02 6.94
N VAL A 354 -11.19 -11.12 7.74
CA VAL A 354 -11.38 -10.25 8.93
C VAL A 354 -10.28 -10.46 9.96
N LYS A 355 -9.81 -11.71 10.16
CA LYS A 355 -8.68 -11.97 11.08
C LYS A 355 -7.39 -11.26 10.61
N THR A 356 -7.09 -11.35 9.32
CA THR A 356 -5.95 -10.65 8.72
C THR A 356 -6.09 -9.13 8.88
N LEU A 357 -7.28 -8.58 8.66
CA LEU A 357 -7.51 -7.14 8.81
C LEU A 357 -7.41 -6.66 10.27
N ARG A 358 -7.83 -7.49 11.23
CA ARG A 358 -7.62 -7.22 12.66
C ARG A 358 -6.15 -7.26 13.06
N GLN A 359 -5.36 -8.16 12.47
CA GLN A 359 -3.90 -8.17 12.65
C GLN A 359 -3.27 -6.88 12.11
N ILE A 360 -3.69 -6.43 10.93
CA ILE A 360 -3.23 -5.17 10.32
C ILE A 360 -3.63 -3.96 11.18
N SER A 361 -4.84 -3.96 11.77
CA SER A 361 -5.32 -2.80 12.53
C SER A 361 -4.61 -2.60 13.86
N GLY A 362 -4.06 -3.67 14.46
CA GLY A 362 -3.38 -3.62 15.75
C GLY A 362 -4.30 -3.31 16.94
N ILE A 363 -5.62 -3.31 16.72
CA ILE A 363 -6.65 -3.09 17.74
C ILE A 363 -6.71 -4.31 18.67
N ARG A 364 -6.90 -4.10 19.98
CA ARG A 364 -6.77 -5.18 20.98
C ARG A 364 -8.09 -5.68 21.57
N ASN A 365 -9.10 -4.84 21.67
CA ASN A 365 -10.36 -5.15 22.36
C ASN A 365 -11.52 -4.29 21.82
N ALA A 366 -12.74 -4.56 22.29
CA ALA A 366 -13.94 -3.88 21.79
C ALA A 366 -13.98 -2.39 22.17
N THR A 367 -13.42 -2.03 23.33
CA THR A 367 -13.33 -0.64 23.80
C THR A 367 -12.42 0.19 22.89
N GLU A 368 -11.24 -0.35 22.55
CA GLU A 368 -10.30 0.28 21.62
C GLU A 368 -10.90 0.40 20.22
N LEU A 369 -11.61 -0.63 19.74
CA LEU A 369 -12.34 -0.58 18.48
C LEU A 369 -13.39 0.55 18.45
N ALA A 370 -14.17 0.70 19.52
CA ALA A 370 -15.17 1.76 19.62
C ALA A 370 -14.52 3.16 19.57
N GLY A 371 -13.42 3.36 20.29
CA GLY A 371 -12.65 4.61 20.24
C GLY A 371 -12.14 4.91 18.82
N VAL A 372 -11.58 3.90 18.14
CA VAL A 372 -11.11 4.03 16.75
C VAL A 372 -12.24 4.40 15.80
N LEU A 373 -13.39 3.74 15.88
CA LEU A 373 -14.54 4.04 15.01
C LEU A 373 -15.11 5.44 15.27
N ALA A 374 -15.18 5.89 16.52
CA ALA A 374 -15.58 7.26 16.84
C ALA A 374 -14.61 8.27 16.20
N ALA A 375 -13.30 8.05 16.31
CA ALA A 375 -12.29 8.89 15.67
C ALA A 375 -12.40 8.88 14.13
N VAL A 376 -12.66 7.72 13.52
CA VAL A 376 -12.90 7.59 12.07
C VAL A 376 -14.13 8.39 11.64
N GLY A 377 -15.23 8.29 12.38
CA GLY A 377 -16.45 9.06 12.11
C GLY A 377 -16.23 10.56 12.20
N LEU A 378 -15.50 11.01 13.23
CA LEU A 378 -15.14 12.43 13.40
C LEU A 378 -14.20 12.91 12.29
N ALA A 379 -13.19 12.12 11.92
CA ALA A 379 -12.28 12.43 10.81
C ALA A 379 -13.04 12.58 9.49
N GLN A 380 -13.98 11.67 9.22
CA GLN A 380 -14.77 11.70 7.99
C GLN A 380 -15.70 12.90 7.92
N ASN A 381 -16.30 13.25 9.05
CA ASN A 381 -17.15 14.44 9.14
C ASN A 381 -16.35 15.74 8.99
N PHE A 382 -15.18 15.84 9.65
CA PHE A 382 -14.25 16.94 9.46
C PHE A 382 -13.84 17.07 7.99
N ALA A 383 -13.49 15.97 7.31
CA ALA A 383 -13.13 16.00 5.90
C ALA A 383 -14.24 16.58 5.02
N ALA A 384 -15.49 16.14 5.26
CA ALA A 384 -16.66 16.61 4.51
C ALA A 384 -16.94 18.10 4.77
N CYS A 385 -16.98 18.53 6.03
CA CYS A 385 -17.18 19.93 6.40
C CYS A 385 -16.07 20.83 5.87
N HIS A 386 -14.80 20.41 5.99
CA HIS A 386 -13.66 21.15 5.47
C HIS A 386 -13.74 21.30 3.95
N ALA A 387 -14.02 20.23 3.20
CA ALA A 387 -14.14 20.28 1.75
C ALA A 387 -15.29 21.18 1.27
N LEU A 388 -16.46 21.10 1.92
CA LEU A 388 -17.63 21.92 1.63
C LEU A 388 -17.41 23.40 1.94
N SER A 389 -16.59 23.70 2.95
CA SER A 389 -16.37 25.06 3.44
C SER A 389 -15.25 25.82 2.73
N THR A 390 -14.30 25.09 2.11
CA THR A 390 -13.05 25.67 1.58
C THR A 390 -12.98 25.66 0.04
N VAL A 391 -13.03 24.50 -0.60
CA VAL A 391 -12.68 24.35 -2.03
C VAL A 391 -13.89 23.98 -2.90
N GLY A 392 -14.97 23.48 -2.29
CA GLY A 392 -16.08 22.84 -3.01
C GLY A 392 -15.70 21.42 -3.48
N ILE A 393 -16.62 20.47 -3.35
CA ILE A 393 -16.35 19.02 -3.53
C ILE A 393 -15.83 18.67 -4.95
N GLN A 394 -16.17 19.45 -5.97
CA GLN A 394 -15.99 19.04 -7.36
C GLN A 394 -14.52 18.91 -7.80
N LYS A 395 -13.62 19.81 -7.40
CA LYS A 395 -12.21 19.77 -7.87
C LYS A 395 -11.44 18.51 -7.41
N GLY A 396 -11.76 17.95 -6.24
CA GLY A 396 -11.10 16.75 -5.70
C GLY A 396 -11.73 15.42 -6.15
N HIS A 397 -13.04 15.40 -6.41
CA HIS A 397 -13.79 14.19 -6.81
C HIS A 397 -13.64 13.83 -8.30
N MET A 398 -13.31 14.80 -9.17
CA MET A 398 -13.28 14.60 -10.62
C MET A 398 -12.35 13.45 -11.05
N ALA A 399 -11.18 13.28 -10.40
CA ALA A 399 -10.22 12.25 -10.81
C ALA A 399 -10.71 10.82 -10.55
N LEU A 400 -11.35 10.58 -9.41
CA LEU A 400 -11.92 9.27 -9.09
C LEU A 400 -13.21 9.01 -9.87
N HIS A 401 -14.04 10.04 -10.03
CA HIS A 401 -15.25 9.94 -10.84
C HIS A 401 -14.91 9.61 -12.29
N ALA A 402 -13.92 10.27 -12.89
CA ALA A 402 -13.42 9.98 -14.22
C ALA A 402 -12.93 8.53 -14.37
N ARG A 403 -12.22 7.97 -13.38
CA ARG A 403 -11.87 6.55 -13.39
C ARG A 403 -13.09 5.64 -13.37
N SER A 404 -14.08 5.93 -12.51
CA SER A 404 -15.32 5.14 -12.45
C SER A 404 -16.09 5.16 -13.77
N VAL A 405 -16.16 6.32 -14.42
CA VAL A 405 -16.79 6.48 -15.73
C VAL A 405 -16.03 5.66 -16.79
N ALA A 406 -14.69 5.72 -16.80
CA ALA A 406 -13.87 4.91 -17.71
C ALA A 406 -14.10 3.39 -17.51
N ILE A 407 -14.17 2.93 -16.26
CA ILE A 407 -14.45 1.52 -15.94
C ILE A 407 -15.84 1.11 -16.42
N SER A 408 -16.85 1.97 -16.25
CA SER A 408 -18.24 1.67 -16.64
C SER A 408 -18.43 1.40 -18.14
N VAL A 409 -17.55 1.95 -18.99
CA VAL A 409 -17.58 1.72 -20.45
C VAL A 409 -16.61 0.61 -20.90
N GLY A 410 -16.08 -0.17 -19.96
CA GLY A 410 -15.27 -1.36 -20.23
C GLY A 410 -13.81 -1.09 -20.58
N VAL A 411 -13.25 0.05 -20.15
CA VAL A 411 -11.81 0.32 -20.33
C VAL A 411 -10.98 -0.65 -19.47
N PRO A 412 -9.97 -1.34 -20.04
CA PRO A 412 -9.05 -2.21 -19.29
C PRO A 412 -8.32 -1.46 -18.18
N ALA A 413 -8.04 -2.13 -17.05
CA ALA A 413 -7.51 -1.51 -15.84
C ALA A 413 -6.19 -0.74 -16.04
N ASP A 414 -5.35 -1.17 -16.99
CA ASP A 414 -4.09 -0.52 -17.37
C ASP A 414 -4.26 0.75 -18.21
N GLU A 415 -5.43 0.95 -18.83
CA GLU A 415 -5.77 2.10 -19.67
C GLU A 415 -6.70 3.12 -18.96
N VAL A 416 -7.36 2.72 -17.86
CA VAL A 416 -8.32 3.54 -17.10
C VAL A 416 -7.74 4.90 -16.72
N GLU A 417 -6.48 4.97 -16.26
CA GLU A 417 -5.88 6.23 -15.84
C GLU A 417 -5.67 7.20 -17.02
N ALA A 418 -5.29 6.68 -18.19
CA ALA A 418 -5.07 7.51 -19.38
C ALA A 418 -6.40 8.09 -19.90
N VAL A 419 -7.46 7.28 -19.92
CA VAL A 419 -8.80 7.73 -20.31
C VAL A 419 -9.35 8.72 -19.29
N ALA A 420 -9.18 8.45 -17.99
CA ALA A 420 -9.61 9.35 -16.92
C ALA A 420 -8.91 10.71 -16.98
N GLN A 421 -7.59 10.74 -17.16
CA GLN A 421 -6.83 11.99 -17.24
C GLN A 421 -7.25 12.83 -18.46
N GLU A 422 -7.48 12.21 -19.60
CA GLU A 422 -7.95 12.91 -20.80
C GLU A 422 -9.36 13.51 -20.61
N MET A 423 -10.28 12.80 -19.92
CA MET A 423 -11.59 13.36 -19.56
C MET A 423 -11.47 14.59 -18.66
N ILE A 424 -10.60 14.53 -17.63
CA ILE A 424 -10.35 15.65 -16.72
C ILE A 424 -9.75 16.84 -17.48
N ASN A 425 -8.77 16.60 -18.36
CA ASN A 425 -8.14 17.64 -19.17
C ASN A 425 -9.14 18.35 -20.09
N ARG A 426 -10.14 17.62 -20.60
CA ARG A 426 -11.24 18.18 -21.41
C ARG A 426 -12.31 18.89 -20.57
N GLY A 427 -12.33 18.67 -19.26
CA GLY A 427 -13.39 19.19 -18.37
C GLY A 427 -14.73 18.45 -18.49
N GLU A 428 -14.79 17.34 -19.23
CA GLU A 428 -16.02 16.59 -19.50
C GLU A 428 -15.87 15.14 -19.03
N VAL A 429 -16.57 14.77 -17.95
CA VAL A 429 -16.52 13.43 -17.35
C VAL A 429 -17.88 12.74 -17.56
N ASN A 430 -18.03 12.02 -18.67
CA ASN A 430 -19.23 11.23 -18.98
C ASN A 430 -18.88 9.99 -19.85
N THR A 431 -19.80 9.05 -19.95
CA THR A 431 -19.58 7.76 -20.63
C THR A 431 -19.30 7.91 -22.13
N THR A 432 -19.98 8.84 -22.81
CA THR A 432 -19.78 9.11 -24.25
C THR A 432 -18.36 9.56 -24.56
N VAL A 433 -17.82 10.48 -23.75
CA VAL A 433 -16.45 10.98 -23.91
C VAL A 433 -15.43 9.88 -23.59
N ALA A 434 -15.68 9.06 -22.56
CA ALA A 434 -14.82 7.92 -22.24
C ALA A 434 -14.74 6.91 -23.41
N GLU A 435 -15.86 6.57 -24.04
CA GLU A 435 -15.90 5.69 -25.22
C GLU A 435 -15.17 6.28 -26.42
N GLU A 436 -15.35 7.56 -26.69
CA GLU A 436 -14.67 8.27 -27.78
C GLU A 436 -13.15 8.22 -27.59
N ILE A 437 -12.67 8.59 -26.40
CA ILE A 437 -11.25 8.59 -26.06
C ILE A 437 -10.69 7.18 -26.22
N TYR A 438 -11.37 6.16 -25.69
CA TYR A 438 -10.93 4.78 -25.77
C TYR A 438 -10.90 4.26 -27.22
N ARG A 439 -11.93 4.56 -28.04
CA ARG A 439 -11.94 4.21 -29.48
C ARG A 439 -10.83 4.91 -30.25
N ARG A 440 -10.56 6.19 -29.93
CA ARG A 440 -9.48 6.97 -30.55
C ARG A 440 -8.11 6.42 -30.19
N MET A 441 -7.90 6.03 -28.93
CA MET A 441 -6.67 5.37 -28.49
C MET A 441 -6.40 4.07 -29.25
N ARG A 442 -7.45 3.32 -29.62
CA ARG A 442 -7.35 2.11 -30.46
C ARG A 442 -7.13 2.39 -31.96
N LYS A 443 -7.47 3.57 -32.46
CA LYS A 443 -7.31 3.98 -33.87
C LYS A 443 -6.01 4.76 -34.13
N ARG A 444 -4.86 4.28 -33.62
CA ARG A 444 -3.56 4.76 -34.15
C ARG A 444 -3.29 4.08 -35.51
N PRO A 445 -2.90 4.82 -36.56
CA PRO A 445 -2.71 4.23 -37.89
C PRO A 445 -1.48 3.31 -37.90
N LYS A 446 -1.65 2.10 -38.44
CA LYS A 446 -0.53 1.26 -38.87
C LYS A 446 0.22 1.99 -39.98
N LEU A 447 1.43 2.46 -39.72
CA LEU A 447 2.37 2.85 -40.76
C LEU A 447 2.69 1.60 -41.59
N LYS A 448 2.36 1.64 -42.89
CA LYS A 448 2.88 0.70 -43.88
C LYS A 448 4.34 1.04 -44.13
N GLU A 449 5.28 0.37 -43.47
CA GLU A 449 6.70 0.50 -43.78
C GLU A 449 7.12 -0.54 -44.82
N LYS A 450 7.76 -0.05 -45.89
CA LYS A 450 8.39 -0.82 -46.97
C LYS A 450 9.59 -1.59 -46.42
N ARG A 451 9.98 -2.68 -47.11
CA ARG A 451 11.25 -3.40 -46.88
C ARG A 451 12.41 -2.39 -46.74
N GLY A 452 13.07 -2.38 -45.57
CA GLY A 452 14.08 -1.39 -45.20
C GLY A 452 15.24 -1.29 -46.17
N ASP A 453 15.51 -0.07 -46.64
CA ASP A 453 16.74 0.28 -47.34
C ASP A 453 17.92 0.11 -46.37
N LEU A 454 18.98 -0.57 -46.83
CA LEU A 454 20.28 -0.54 -46.15
C LEU A 454 20.88 0.86 -46.30
N PRO A 455 21.64 1.38 -45.29
CA PRO A 455 22.04 0.68 -44.07
C PRO A 455 20.95 0.69 -42.98
N VAL A 456 20.92 -0.38 -42.17
CA VAL A 456 20.13 -0.43 -40.93
C VAL A 456 21.04 -0.03 -39.78
N GLU A 457 20.63 0.98 -39.01
CA GLU A 457 21.36 1.45 -37.84
C GLU A 457 20.47 1.32 -36.59
N VAL A 458 21.02 0.76 -35.51
CA VAL A 458 20.34 0.59 -34.23
C VAL A 458 21.28 0.96 -33.10
N PHE A 459 20.78 1.78 -32.17
CA PHE A 459 21.46 2.10 -30.91
C PHE A 459 20.84 1.29 -29.77
N ALA A 460 21.68 0.74 -28.89
CA ALA A 460 21.28 0.16 -27.62
C ALA A 460 22.04 0.84 -26.47
N PRO A 461 21.34 1.36 -25.45
CA PRO A 461 21.98 2.02 -24.33
C PRO A 461 22.71 1.02 -23.44
N GLY A 462 23.74 1.50 -22.74
CA GLY A 462 24.30 0.80 -21.59
C GLY A 462 23.31 0.79 -20.42
N LYS A 463 23.70 0.11 -19.35
CA LYS A 463 22.89 0.01 -18.12
C LYS A 463 23.74 0.15 -16.87
N ILE A 464 23.09 0.57 -15.79
CA ILE A 464 23.64 0.54 -14.44
C ILE A 464 22.66 -0.15 -13.49
N ILE A 465 23.20 -0.82 -12.47
CA ILE A 465 22.39 -1.37 -11.40
C ILE A 465 22.37 -0.34 -10.28
N LEU A 466 21.18 0.13 -9.91
CA LEU A 466 21.01 1.07 -8.80
C LEU A 466 20.95 0.31 -7.47
N PHE A 467 20.30 -0.86 -7.43
CA PHE A 467 20.17 -1.70 -6.24
C PHE A 467 19.97 -3.18 -6.60
N GLY A 468 20.30 -4.09 -5.68
CA GLY A 468 20.01 -5.53 -5.80
C GLY A 468 21.05 -6.36 -6.54
N GLU A 469 22.29 -5.87 -6.60
CA GLU A 469 23.45 -6.62 -7.09
C GLU A 469 23.56 -7.97 -6.36
N HIS A 470 23.75 -9.05 -7.12
CA HIS A 470 23.78 -10.46 -6.67
C HIS A 470 22.49 -11.00 -6.02
N ALA A 471 21.69 -10.16 -5.37
CA ALA A 471 20.44 -10.53 -4.71
C ALA A 471 19.39 -11.06 -5.71
N THR A 472 19.35 -10.50 -6.92
CA THR A 472 18.44 -10.93 -8.01
C THR A 472 18.64 -12.37 -8.46
N VAL A 473 19.86 -12.93 -8.33
CA VAL A 473 20.15 -14.33 -8.61
C VAL A 473 19.40 -15.26 -7.63
N TYR A 474 19.22 -14.79 -6.39
CA TYR A 474 18.57 -15.48 -5.29
C TYR A 474 17.10 -15.06 -5.09
N ASN A 475 16.48 -14.51 -6.13
CA ASN A 475 15.06 -14.13 -6.17
C ASN A 475 14.66 -12.93 -5.29
N TYR A 476 15.62 -12.15 -4.80
CA TYR A 476 15.36 -10.82 -4.25
C TYR A 476 15.17 -9.79 -5.39
N PRO A 477 14.53 -8.64 -5.14
CA PRO A 477 14.36 -7.62 -6.16
C PRO A 477 15.67 -6.90 -6.49
N GLY A 478 15.72 -6.30 -7.68
CA GLY A 478 16.75 -5.40 -8.15
C GLY A 478 16.15 -4.18 -8.84
N ILE A 479 16.87 -3.06 -8.80
CA ILE A 479 16.51 -1.83 -9.51
C ILE A 479 17.66 -1.44 -10.42
N THR A 480 17.33 -1.21 -11.68
CA THR A 480 18.30 -1.03 -12.77
C THR A 480 17.77 0.01 -13.74
N THR A 481 18.66 0.68 -14.48
CA THR A 481 18.25 1.70 -15.46
C THR A 481 19.26 1.81 -16.59
N THR A 482 18.85 2.40 -17.70
CA THR A 482 19.69 2.68 -18.86
C THR A 482 20.43 4.00 -18.69
N ILE A 483 21.52 4.16 -19.42
CA ILE A 483 22.35 5.37 -19.44
C ILE A 483 22.53 5.87 -20.87
N ASP A 484 22.95 7.13 -21.02
CA ASP A 484 23.00 7.81 -22.32
C ASP A 484 24.15 7.31 -23.22
N ILE A 485 25.18 6.69 -22.65
CA ILE A 485 26.25 6.01 -23.40
C ILE A 485 25.82 4.59 -23.77
N GLY A 486 26.25 4.09 -24.92
CA GLY A 486 25.80 2.79 -25.41
C GLY A 486 26.60 2.26 -26.59
N MET A 487 25.91 1.48 -27.41
CA MET A 487 26.49 0.81 -28.58
C MET A 487 25.62 1.05 -29.80
N THR A 488 26.25 1.40 -30.91
CA THR A 488 25.61 1.54 -32.22
C THR A 488 26.04 0.37 -33.09
N LEU A 489 25.06 -0.35 -33.64
CA LEU A 489 25.27 -1.42 -34.59
C LEU A 489 24.72 -1.02 -35.95
N ARG A 490 25.55 -1.17 -36.98
CA ARG A 490 25.19 -0.89 -38.38
C ARG A 490 25.25 -2.18 -39.19
N ILE A 491 24.19 -2.41 -39.99
CA ILE A 491 24.14 -3.43 -41.01
C ILE A 491 24.20 -2.73 -42.37
N SER A 492 25.25 -2.99 -43.13
CA SER A 492 25.44 -2.50 -44.50
C SER A 492 25.48 -3.65 -45.49
N ARG A 493 25.37 -3.34 -46.80
CA ARG A 493 25.52 -4.36 -47.83
C ARG A 493 26.99 -4.74 -47.99
N ASP A 494 27.28 -6.03 -48.01
CA ASP A 494 28.61 -6.57 -48.27
C ASP A 494 28.48 -7.79 -49.20
N PRO A 495 28.87 -7.70 -50.48
CA PRO A 495 28.79 -8.80 -51.43
C PRO A 495 29.48 -10.09 -50.97
N ASP A 496 30.47 -9.98 -50.08
CA ASP A 496 31.26 -11.10 -49.55
C ASP A 496 30.79 -11.53 -48.13
N GLY A 497 29.66 -10.98 -47.65
CA GLY A 497 29.07 -11.27 -46.34
C GLY A 497 28.28 -12.60 -46.25
N PRO A 498 27.84 -13.02 -45.03
CA PRO A 498 27.79 -12.20 -43.83
C PRO A 498 29.15 -12.08 -43.12
N ARG A 499 29.59 -10.84 -42.85
CA ARG A 499 30.86 -10.55 -42.17
C ARG A 499 30.64 -9.74 -40.90
N PHE A 500 31.28 -10.14 -39.80
CA PHE A 500 31.42 -9.31 -38.60
C PHE A 500 32.73 -8.52 -38.68
N VAL A 501 32.63 -7.19 -38.70
CA VAL A 501 33.78 -6.29 -38.64
C VAL A 501 34.15 -6.09 -37.17
N ALA A 502 35.45 -6.09 -36.86
CA ALA A 502 35.93 -5.92 -35.49
C ALA A 502 35.34 -4.63 -34.86
N PRO A 503 34.89 -4.68 -33.60
CA PRO A 503 34.25 -3.54 -32.94
C PRO A 503 35.23 -2.38 -32.74
N GLU A 504 34.78 -1.16 -32.98
CA GLU A 504 35.51 0.07 -32.69
C GLU A 504 35.09 0.63 -31.33
N TYR A 505 36.05 0.84 -30.43
CA TYR A 505 35.83 1.39 -29.09
C TYR A 505 36.39 2.82 -29.00
N LYS A 506 35.60 3.77 -28.50
CA LYS A 506 35.98 5.19 -28.46
C LYS A 506 36.87 5.62 -27.26
N GLN A 507 37.34 4.71 -26.39
CA GLN A 507 37.93 5.06 -25.08
C GLN A 507 39.34 4.49 -24.79
N VAL A 508 40.03 5.12 -23.82
CA VAL A 508 41.51 5.21 -23.63
C VAL A 508 42.15 4.09 -22.80
N PHE A 509 41.39 3.15 -22.23
CA PHE A 509 42.04 2.02 -21.53
C PHE A 509 42.76 1.13 -22.55
N PRO A 510 44.00 0.66 -22.28
CA PRO A 510 44.55 -0.47 -23.01
C PRO A 510 43.63 -1.66 -22.76
N ILE A 511 42.77 -1.94 -23.74
CA ILE A 511 41.92 -3.12 -23.73
C ILE A 511 42.88 -4.30 -23.64
N PRO A 512 42.77 -5.18 -22.63
CA PRO A 512 43.41 -6.48 -22.72
C PRO A 512 42.75 -7.17 -23.91
N SER A 513 43.36 -7.09 -25.07
CA SER A 513 42.92 -7.78 -26.27
C SER A 513 43.19 -9.27 -26.08
N THR A 514 42.41 -9.92 -25.24
CA THR A 514 42.36 -11.38 -25.20
C THR A 514 41.55 -11.82 -26.42
N GLU A 515 42.11 -12.70 -27.24
CA GLU A 515 41.43 -13.32 -28.39
C GLU A 515 40.05 -13.92 -28.03
N GLN A 516 39.81 -14.18 -26.74
CA GLN A 516 38.55 -14.70 -26.19
C GLN A 516 37.35 -13.77 -26.37
N ASP A 517 37.48 -12.45 -26.19
CA ASP A 517 36.32 -11.54 -26.28
C ASP A 517 35.82 -11.43 -27.73
N VAL A 518 36.74 -11.31 -28.69
CA VAL A 518 36.42 -11.28 -30.12
C VAL A 518 35.73 -12.59 -30.56
N GLN A 519 36.19 -13.74 -30.05
CA GLN A 519 35.55 -15.03 -30.31
C GLN A 519 34.13 -15.11 -29.74
N ALA A 520 33.85 -14.51 -28.57
CA ALA A 520 32.51 -14.52 -27.97
C ALA A 520 31.50 -13.69 -28.79
N PHE A 521 31.90 -12.49 -29.24
CA PHE A 521 31.07 -11.66 -30.12
C PHE A 521 30.82 -12.35 -31.48
N SER A 522 31.83 -12.94 -32.11
CA SER A 522 31.65 -13.69 -33.37
C SER A 522 30.66 -14.85 -33.22
N LYS A 523 30.77 -15.65 -32.15
CA LYS A 523 29.81 -16.73 -31.86
C LYS A 523 28.39 -16.21 -31.66
N ALA A 524 28.23 -15.06 -31.02
CA ALA A 524 26.93 -14.42 -30.84
C ALA A 524 26.33 -13.94 -32.17
N VAL A 525 27.16 -13.41 -33.08
CA VAL A 525 26.74 -13.06 -34.45
C VAL A 525 26.29 -14.29 -35.22
N GLU A 526 27.08 -15.36 -35.24
CA GLU A 526 26.74 -16.62 -35.91
C GLU A 526 25.40 -17.18 -35.40
N LEU A 527 25.22 -17.23 -34.08
CA LEU A 527 23.97 -17.69 -33.48
C LEU A 527 22.79 -16.78 -33.87
N ALA A 528 22.96 -15.45 -33.84
CA ALA A 528 21.92 -14.52 -34.22
C ALA A 528 21.53 -14.65 -35.71
N LEU A 529 22.52 -14.75 -36.61
CA LEU A 529 22.28 -14.97 -38.04
C LEU A 529 21.49 -16.25 -38.28
N SER A 530 21.83 -17.32 -37.55
CA SER A 530 21.07 -18.58 -37.62
C SER A 530 19.65 -18.45 -37.06
N MET A 531 19.47 -17.76 -35.94
CA MET A 531 18.15 -17.52 -35.35
C MET A 531 17.20 -16.77 -36.29
N TYR A 532 17.73 -15.88 -37.14
CA TYR A 532 16.96 -15.08 -38.09
C TYR A 532 16.99 -15.60 -39.53
N GLY A 533 17.68 -16.71 -39.81
CA GLY A 533 17.82 -17.29 -41.16
C GLY A 533 18.51 -16.33 -42.13
N LEU A 534 19.69 -15.83 -41.74
CA LEU A 534 20.48 -14.82 -42.45
C LEU A 534 21.93 -15.29 -42.74
N GLU A 535 22.20 -16.59 -42.67
CA GLU A 535 23.54 -17.17 -42.78
C GLU A 535 24.20 -16.98 -44.15
N ASN A 536 23.41 -16.69 -45.19
CA ASN A 536 23.88 -16.50 -46.57
C ASN A 536 23.61 -15.08 -47.10
N GLU A 537 23.31 -14.12 -46.23
CA GLU A 537 22.93 -12.78 -46.66
C GLU A 537 24.16 -11.88 -46.83
N PRO A 538 24.24 -11.11 -47.93
CA PRO A 538 25.39 -10.28 -48.26
C PRO A 538 25.39 -9.00 -47.41
N ILE A 539 25.64 -9.14 -46.11
CA ILE A 539 25.60 -8.06 -45.12
C ILE A 539 26.89 -7.99 -44.30
N ALA A 540 27.35 -6.78 -44.00
CA ALA A 540 28.38 -6.54 -43.00
C ALA A 540 27.75 -5.98 -41.72
N ILE A 541 28.19 -6.49 -40.57
CA ILE A 541 27.79 -6.04 -39.24
C ILE A 541 28.97 -5.30 -38.62
N GLN A 542 28.78 -4.00 -38.37
CA GLN A 542 29.75 -3.11 -37.74
C GLN A 542 29.23 -2.65 -36.38
N VAL A 543 30.13 -2.51 -35.42
CA VAL A 543 29.80 -2.11 -34.05
C VAL A 543 30.73 -0.97 -33.61
N GLU A 544 30.12 0.13 -33.19
CA GLU A 544 30.78 1.24 -32.51
C GLU A 544 30.27 1.28 -31.07
N SER A 545 31.17 1.28 -30.07
CA SER A 545 30.80 1.22 -28.65
C SER A 545 31.45 2.34 -27.84
N ASP A 546 30.63 3.06 -27.09
CA ASP A 546 31.07 3.98 -26.04
C ASP A 546 31.26 3.25 -24.69
N LEU A 547 30.82 1.98 -24.60
CA LEU A 547 30.95 1.15 -23.40
C LEU A 547 32.30 0.45 -23.35
N VAL A 548 32.97 0.53 -22.20
CA VAL A 548 34.21 -0.22 -21.93
C VAL A 548 33.87 -1.65 -21.48
N PRO A 549 34.36 -2.69 -22.18
CA PRO A 549 34.18 -4.08 -21.75
C PRO A 549 34.67 -4.32 -20.32
N GLY A 550 33.97 -5.18 -19.57
CA GLY A 550 34.37 -5.54 -18.20
C GLY A 550 34.05 -4.51 -17.10
N MET A 551 33.43 -3.37 -17.40
CA MET A 551 33.12 -2.32 -16.41
C MET A 551 31.75 -2.43 -15.74
N GLY A 552 30.98 -3.49 -16.01
CA GLY A 552 29.64 -3.67 -15.42
C GLY A 552 28.53 -2.79 -16.03
N LEU A 553 28.81 -2.10 -17.15
CA LEU A 553 27.89 -1.19 -17.84
C LEU A 553 26.96 -1.89 -18.87
N GLY A 554 26.95 -3.22 -18.91
CA GLY A 554 26.04 -4.01 -19.74
C GLY A 554 26.41 -4.11 -21.22
N SER A 555 27.71 -4.10 -21.58
CA SER A 555 28.16 -4.19 -22.98
C SER A 555 27.63 -5.41 -23.73
N SER A 556 27.52 -6.58 -23.08
CA SER A 556 26.93 -7.79 -23.69
C SER A 556 25.45 -7.59 -23.99
N ALA A 557 24.68 -7.09 -23.02
CA ALA A 557 23.25 -6.90 -23.16
C ALA A 557 22.93 -5.83 -24.21
N ALA A 558 23.71 -4.74 -24.26
CA ALA A 558 23.61 -3.72 -25.31
C ALA A 558 23.88 -4.32 -26.69
N PHE A 559 24.94 -5.11 -26.84
CA PHE A 559 25.24 -5.80 -28.09
C PHE A 559 24.14 -6.78 -28.51
N SER A 560 23.69 -7.65 -27.62
CA SER A 560 22.63 -8.63 -27.86
C SER A 560 21.32 -7.96 -28.28
N VAL A 561 20.95 -6.85 -27.63
CA VAL A 561 19.75 -6.07 -27.99
C VAL A 561 19.91 -5.36 -29.33
N ALA A 562 21.06 -4.70 -29.58
CA ALA A 562 21.32 -4.02 -30.84
C ALA A 562 21.30 -4.98 -32.02
N LEU A 563 21.96 -6.14 -31.89
CA LEU A 563 22.05 -7.17 -32.92
C LEU A 563 20.67 -7.77 -33.25
N CYS A 564 19.94 -8.26 -32.25
CA CYS A 564 18.60 -8.80 -32.48
C CYS A 564 17.66 -7.74 -33.08
N SER A 565 17.71 -6.50 -32.60
CA SER A 565 16.85 -5.42 -33.10
C SER A 565 17.19 -5.02 -34.53
N ALA A 566 18.47 -4.96 -34.89
CA ALA A 566 18.92 -4.64 -36.24
C ALA A 566 18.56 -5.74 -37.25
N LEU A 567 18.76 -7.02 -36.90
CA LEU A 567 18.38 -8.15 -37.75
C LEU A 567 16.86 -8.24 -37.94
N ARG A 568 16.07 -7.94 -36.90
CA ARG A 568 14.61 -7.84 -37.02
C ARG A 568 14.16 -6.70 -37.92
N ARG A 569 14.83 -5.54 -37.82
CA ARG A 569 14.56 -4.39 -38.70
C ARG A 569 14.93 -4.72 -40.15
N TYR A 570 16.06 -5.38 -40.37
CA TYR A 570 16.46 -5.91 -41.69
C TYR A 570 15.40 -6.87 -42.28
N LYS A 571 14.88 -7.81 -41.47
CA LYS A 571 13.80 -8.73 -41.89
C LYS A 571 12.40 -8.10 -41.90
N ASN A 572 12.24 -6.83 -41.55
CA ASN A 572 10.94 -6.12 -41.45
C ASN A 572 9.94 -6.80 -40.50
N ILE A 573 10.42 -7.34 -39.38
CA ILE A 573 9.58 -7.95 -38.35
C ILE A 573 9.02 -6.83 -37.45
N SER A 574 7.73 -6.52 -37.57
CA SER A 574 7.08 -5.45 -36.79
C SER A 574 7.06 -5.73 -35.28
N THR A 575 7.23 -4.67 -34.48
CA THR A 575 7.15 -4.70 -33.02
C THR A 575 5.92 -3.90 -32.57
N HIS A 576 5.01 -4.56 -31.84
CA HIS A 576 3.75 -3.94 -31.39
C HIS A 576 3.63 -3.85 -29.85
N GLN A 577 4.67 -4.22 -29.10
CA GLN A 577 4.65 -4.25 -27.63
C GLN A 577 5.90 -3.59 -27.03
N ARG A 578 5.74 -2.91 -25.87
CA ARG A 578 6.83 -2.26 -25.10
C ARG A 578 7.89 -3.24 -24.58
N LEU A 579 7.55 -4.52 -24.42
CA LEU A 579 8.48 -5.62 -24.16
C LEU A 579 8.04 -6.82 -25.00
N ASP A 580 8.64 -7.00 -26.18
CA ASP A 580 8.36 -8.14 -27.03
C ASP A 580 8.96 -9.41 -26.41
N ARG A 581 8.10 -10.35 -25.98
CA ARG A 581 8.51 -11.61 -25.34
C ARG A 581 9.46 -12.44 -26.20
N LYS A 582 9.29 -12.40 -27.53
CA LYS A 582 10.17 -13.13 -28.46
C LYS A 582 11.53 -12.44 -28.53
N LEU A 583 11.56 -11.11 -28.64
CA LEU A 583 12.82 -10.36 -28.60
C LEU A 583 13.59 -10.60 -27.31
N PHE A 584 12.89 -10.57 -26.17
CA PHE A 584 13.48 -10.84 -24.87
C PHE A 584 14.09 -12.25 -24.80
N ALA A 585 13.39 -13.26 -25.33
CA ALA A 585 13.90 -14.63 -25.37
C ALA A 585 15.12 -14.78 -26.29
N ASP A 586 15.10 -14.13 -27.46
CA ASP A 586 16.21 -14.11 -28.41
C ASP A 586 17.46 -13.47 -27.78
N VAL A 587 17.31 -12.29 -27.16
CA VAL A 587 18.38 -11.59 -26.44
C VAL A 587 18.92 -12.45 -25.30
N GLN A 588 18.05 -13.10 -24.52
CA GLN A 588 18.48 -13.99 -23.44
C GLN A 588 19.28 -15.20 -23.93
N ARG A 589 19.02 -15.67 -25.16
CA ARG A 589 19.77 -16.75 -25.79
C ARG A 589 21.16 -16.31 -26.27
N LEU A 590 21.31 -15.04 -26.67
CA LEU A 590 22.63 -14.46 -26.92
C LEU A 590 23.39 -14.21 -25.61
N GLU A 591 22.72 -13.67 -24.59
CA GLU A 591 23.32 -13.39 -23.28
C GLU A 591 23.86 -14.65 -22.57
N SER A 592 23.37 -15.85 -22.90
CA SER A 592 23.92 -17.10 -22.35
C SER A 592 25.32 -17.44 -22.88
N ILE A 593 25.72 -16.90 -24.05
CA ILE A 593 27.10 -17.01 -24.55
C ILE A 593 28.07 -16.26 -23.63
N PHE A 594 27.64 -15.10 -23.12
CA PHE A 594 28.47 -14.24 -22.28
C PHE A 594 28.42 -14.61 -20.79
N HIS A 595 27.27 -15.03 -20.27
CA HIS A 595 27.04 -15.20 -18.82
C HIS A 595 26.62 -16.62 -18.39
N GLY A 596 26.44 -17.55 -19.32
CA GLY A 596 25.96 -18.91 -19.07
C GLY A 596 24.49 -18.98 -18.65
N THR A 597 24.14 -18.46 -17.46
CA THR A 597 22.77 -18.46 -16.91
C THR A 597 22.28 -17.03 -16.59
N PRO A 598 21.92 -16.23 -17.62
CA PRO A 598 21.55 -14.83 -17.42
C PRO A 598 20.32 -14.69 -16.52
N SER A 599 20.35 -13.77 -15.56
CA SER A 599 19.22 -13.49 -14.66
C SER A 599 17.98 -13.00 -15.41
N GLY A 600 18.19 -12.31 -16.54
CA GLY A 600 17.15 -11.62 -17.31
C GLY A 600 17.05 -10.12 -17.03
N MET A 601 17.74 -9.63 -15.99
CA MET A 601 17.68 -8.23 -15.58
C MET A 601 18.30 -7.30 -16.62
N ASP A 602 19.50 -7.62 -17.11
CA ASP A 602 20.26 -6.76 -18.01
C ASP A 602 19.55 -6.60 -19.36
N ALA A 603 19.13 -7.72 -19.96
CA ALA A 603 18.29 -7.71 -21.16
C ALA A 603 16.99 -6.92 -20.98
N ALA A 604 16.29 -7.11 -19.85
CA ALA A 604 15.06 -6.38 -19.57
C ALA A 604 15.29 -4.87 -19.42
N THR A 605 16.42 -4.47 -18.82
CA THR A 605 16.77 -3.06 -18.64
C THR A 605 16.94 -2.39 -19.99
N VAL A 606 17.81 -2.95 -20.85
CA VAL A 606 18.16 -2.35 -22.14
C VAL A 606 16.93 -2.31 -23.07
N LEU A 607 16.08 -3.34 -23.04
CA LEU A 607 14.86 -3.40 -23.86
C LEU A 607 13.76 -2.41 -23.43
N THR A 608 13.67 -2.09 -22.14
CA THR A 608 12.61 -1.20 -21.62
C THR A 608 12.99 0.27 -21.61
N ASN A 609 14.30 0.58 -21.58
CA ASN A 609 14.84 1.94 -21.57
C ASN A 609 14.20 2.84 -20.50
N CYS A 610 14.07 2.33 -19.28
CA CYS A 610 13.48 3.04 -18.14
C CYS A 610 14.13 2.60 -16.82
N VAL A 611 13.76 3.23 -15.70
CA VAL A 611 14.04 2.66 -14.37
C VAL A 611 13.16 1.44 -14.19
N LEU A 612 13.77 0.30 -13.91
CA LEU A 612 13.11 -1.00 -13.93
C LEU A 612 13.27 -1.70 -12.59
N TRP A 613 12.14 -2.16 -12.05
CA TRP A 613 12.09 -3.16 -10.98
C TRP A 613 12.13 -4.55 -11.60
N PHE A 614 13.05 -5.38 -11.11
CA PHE A 614 13.26 -6.74 -11.60
C PHE A 614 13.26 -7.77 -10.45
N ARG A 615 12.50 -8.86 -10.61
CA ARG A 615 12.60 -10.05 -9.77
C ARG A 615 12.54 -11.31 -10.65
N LYS A 616 13.48 -12.24 -10.45
CA LYS A 616 13.63 -13.43 -11.32
C LYS A 616 12.40 -14.36 -11.31
N GLY A 617 11.76 -14.52 -10.15
CA GLY A 617 10.56 -15.30 -9.89
C GLY A 617 10.76 -16.64 -9.15
N PRO A 618 9.66 -17.31 -8.75
CA PRO A 618 8.26 -16.96 -9.05
C PRO A 618 7.56 -16.07 -7.98
N PRO A 619 6.68 -15.13 -8.38
CA PRO A 619 6.43 -14.66 -9.75
C PRO A 619 7.56 -13.78 -10.28
N ARG A 620 7.86 -13.89 -11.59
CA ARG A 620 8.82 -13.01 -12.27
C ARG A 620 8.20 -11.62 -12.41
N GLU A 621 8.96 -10.59 -12.06
CA GLU A 621 8.53 -9.20 -12.11
C GLU A 621 9.48 -8.42 -13.01
N ILE A 622 8.92 -7.71 -13.99
CA ILE A 622 9.62 -6.79 -14.88
C ILE A 622 8.70 -5.57 -14.96
N LEU A 623 8.88 -4.62 -14.04
CA LEU A 623 7.94 -3.52 -13.82
C LEU A 623 8.66 -2.18 -13.95
N PRO A 624 8.23 -1.27 -14.86
CA PRO A 624 8.80 0.06 -14.93
C PRO A 624 8.44 0.85 -13.66
N ILE A 625 9.43 1.51 -13.05
CA ILE A 625 9.26 2.44 -11.94
C ILE A 625 9.03 3.83 -12.53
N ARG A 626 7.90 4.46 -12.19
CA ARG A 626 7.66 5.86 -12.55
C ARG A 626 8.46 6.75 -11.62
N THR A 627 9.34 7.57 -12.19
CA THR A 627 10.16 8.54 -11.46
C THR A 627 9.56 9.93 -11.64
N HIS A 628 9.28 10.61 -10.52
CA HIS A 628 8.74 11.99 -10.54
C HIS A 628 9.84 13.06 -10.63
N THR A 629 11.08 12.69 -10.34
CA THR A 629 12.25 13.56 -10.34
C THR A 629 13.31 12.92 -11.22
N ALA A 630 14.03 13.72 -12.00
CA ALA A 630 15.16 13.22 -12.76
C ALA A 630 16.25 12.74 -11.80
N LEU A 631 16.87 11.60 -12.12
CA LEU A 631 18.04 11.12 -11.40
C LEU A 631 19.27 11.65 -12.11
N THR A 632 20.12 12.37 -11.39
CA THR A 632 21.38 12.87 -11.91
C THR A 632 22.52 12.21 -11.16
N GLY A 633 23.52 11.71 -11.88
CA GLY A 633 24.62 10.99 -11.28
C GLY A 633 25.87 10.94 -12.14
N LEU A 634 26.89 10.30 -11.58
CA LEU A 634 28.21 10.10 -12.19
C LEU A 634 28.51 8.60 -12.22
N ILE A 635 29.20 8.16 -13.28
CA ILE A 635 29.81 6.85 -13.40
C ILE A 635 31.32 7.08 -13.45
N CYS A 636 32.08 6.54 -12.51
CA CYS A 636 33.53 6.66 -12.48
C CYS A 636 34.15 5.28 -12.70
N LEU A 637 35.00 5.16 -13.72
CA LEU A 637 35.75 3.93 -13.99
C LEU A 637 36.95 3.84 -13.04
N VAL A 638 37.11 2.69 -12.38
CA VAL A 638 38.11 2.50 -11.32
C VAL A 638 39.20 1.54 -11.77
N GLU A 639 38.85 0.28 -12.03
CA GLU A 639 39.80 -0.77 -12.43
C GLU A 639 39.12 -1.80 -13.32
N PRO A 640 39.85 -2.62 -14.10
CA PRO A 640 39.27 -3.75 -14.81
C PRO A 640 38.51 -4.70 -13.88
N GLY A 641 37.25 -5.01 -14.22
CA GLY A 641 36.43 -5.94 -13.44
C GLY A 641 36.82 -7.40 -13.65
N ALA A 642 36.73 -8.20 -12.58
CA ALA A 642 36.79 -9.66 -12.68
C ALA A 642 35.61 -10.23 -13.50
N ALA A 643 35.78 -11.44 -14.04
CA ALA A 643 34.72 -12.09 -14.80
C ALA A 643 33.48 -12.32 -13.92
N THR A 644 32.29 -11.91 -14.40
CA THR A 644 31.02 -12.01 -13.66
C THR A 644 30.74 -13.42 -13.14
N ILE A 645 31.12 -14.46 -13.90
CA ILE A 645 30.95 -15.87 -13.52
C ILE A 645 31.76 -16.21 -12.26
N GLU A 646 33.00 -15.72 -12.15
CA GLU A 646 33.87 -15.97 -11.01
C GLU A 646 33.31 -15.33 -9.72
N LEU A 647 32.73 -14.13 -9.83
CA LEU A 647 32.15 -13.45 -8.67
C LEU A 647 30.84 -14.08 -8.21
N VAL A 648 29.98 -14.50 -9.14
CA VAL A 648 28.78 -15.27 -8.79
C VAL A 648 29.17 -16.59 -8.11
N GLN A 649 30.23 -17.24 -8.57
CA GLN A 649 30.76 -18.44 -7.93
C GLN A 649 31.35 -18.13 -6.54
N ARG A 650 32.09 -17.03 -6.39
CA ARG A 650 32.62 -16.58 -5.09
C ARG A 650 31.52 -16.32 -4.07
N VAL A 651 30.44 -15.65 -4.46
CA VAL A 651 29.26 -15.41 -3.59
C VAL A 651 28.57 -16.73 -3.25
N ARG A 652 28.45 -17.65 -4.21
CA ARG A 652 27.92 -19.00 -3.97
C ARG A 652 28.78 -19.78 -2.97
N ASP A 653 30.10 -19.74 -3.11
CA ASP A 653 31.04 -20.42 -2.21
C ASP A 653 31.07 -19.78 -0.82
N PHE A 654 30.93 -18.45 -0.74
CA PHE A 654 30.75 -17.74 0.52
C PHE A 654 29.45 -18.16 1.22
N ARG A 655 28.34 -18.24 0.47
CA ARG A 655 27.05 -18.70 0.98
C ARG A 655 27.07 -20.16 1.43
N ASN A 656 27.78 -21.03 0.72
CA ASN A 656 27.92 -22.43 1.12
C ASN A 656 28.73 -22.58 2.41
N ARG A 657 29.75 -21.74 2.61
CA ARG A 657 30.58 -21.74 3.83
C ARG A 657 29.91 -21.05 5.02
N TYR A 658 29.14 -19.99 4.79
CA TYR A 658 28.48 -19.17 5.82
C TYR A 658 27.03 -18.86 5.45
N PRO A 659 26.13 -19.86 5.46
CA PRO A 659 24.77 -19.72 4.93
C PRO A 659 23.94 -18.67 5.66
N ASP A 660 23.97 -18.63 6.99
CA ASP A 660 23.17 -17.68 7.77
C ASP A 660 23.61 -16.24 7.54
N THR A 661 24.92 -16.00 7.52
CA THR A 661 25.48 -14.66 7.28
C THR A 661 25.19 -14.18 5.87
N ALA A 662 25.44 -15.03 4.87
CA ALA A 662 25.20 -14.66 3.47
C ALA A 662 23.71 -14.44 3.18
N ASN A 663 22.83 -15.30 3.71
CA ASN A 663 21.38 -15.13 3.55
C ASN A 663 20.90 -13.83 4.21
N LYS A 664 21.39 -13.48 5.40
CA LYS A 664 21.06 -12.20 6.06
C LYS A 664 21.51 -10.99 5.24
N ILE A 665 22.72 -11.02 4.68
CA ILE A 665 23.22 -9.92 3.83
C ILE A 665 22.35 -9.79 2.57
N LEU A 666 22.04 -10.89 1.90
CA LEU A 666 21.19 -10.89 0.70
C LEU A 666 19.76 -10.41 0.99
N GLU A 667 19.21 -10.82 2.13
CA GLU A 667 17.92 -10.34 2.62
C GLU A 667 17.96 -8.83 2.92
N GLU A 668 19.03 -8.34 3.54
CA GLU A 668 19.20 -6.92 3.83
C GLU A 668 19.34 -6.09 2.55
N ILE A 669 20.07 -6.57 1.54
CA ILE A 669 20.14 -5.97 0.20
C ILE A 669 18.75 -5.95 -0.45
N GLY A 670 17.99 -7.05 -0.35
CA GLY A 670 16.63 -7.15 -0.88
C GLY A 670 15.67 -6.15 -0.21
N ASN A 671 15.71 -6.04 1.12
CA ASN A 671 14.93 -5.08 1.90
C ASN A 671 15.28 -3.64 1.54
N LEU A 672 16.58 -3.34 1.45
CA LEU A 672 17.08 -2.04 1.06
C LEU A 672 16.65 -1.66 -0.36
N THR A 673 16.63 -2.63 -1.28
CA THR A 673 16.14 -2.44 -2.66
C THR A 673 14.66 -2.05 -2.68
N VAL A 674 13.83 -2.62 -1.80
CA VAL A 674 12.41 -2.22 -1.65
C VAL A 674 12.30 -0.78 -1.18
N ASP A 675 13.06 -0.42 -0.15
CA ASP A 675 13.07 0.94 0.41
C ASP A 675 13.55 1.96 -0.65
N ALA A 676 14.53 1.60 -1.48
CA ALA A 676 15.01 2.40 -2.60
C ALA A 676 13.95 2.56 -3.71
N GLY A 677 13.18 1.51 -3.99
CA GLY A 677 12.04 1.58 -4.93
C GLY A 677 10.96 2.56 -4.46
N ILE A 678 10.71 2.62 -3.15
CA ILE A 678 9.80 3.60 -2.55
C ILE A 678 10.37 5.01 -2.68
N ALA A 679 11.64 5.22 -2.32
CA ALA A 679 12.32 6.51 -2.43
C ALA A 679 12.29 7.07 -3.87
N LEU A 680 12.57 6.21 -4.87
CA LEU A 680 12.45 6.52 -6.29
C LEU A 680 11.03 6.93 -6.69
N GLY A 681 10.03 6.17 -6.21
CA GLY A 681 8.62 6.40 -6.53
C GLY A 681 8.04 7.69 -5.92
N ILE A 682 8.59 8.18 -4.79
CA ILE A 682 8.15 9.42 -4.15
C ILE A 682 9.04 10.63 -4.48
N GLY A 683 10.19 10.42 -5.15
CA GLY A 683 11.16 11.47 -5.48
C GLY A 683 12.09 11.88 -4.33
N ASP A 684 12.31 11.02 -3.35
CA ASP A 684 13.21 11.27 -2.22
C ASP A 684 14.66 10.89 -2.58
N ILE A 685 15.30 11.75 -3.37
CA ILE A 685 16.67 11.53 -3.86
C ILE A 685 17.73 11.51 -2.73
N PRO A 686 17.65 12.35 -1.67
CA PRO A 686 18.57 12.25 -0.54
C PRO A 686 18.51 10.88 0.16
N GLU A 687 17.30 10.36 0.43
CA GLU A 687 17.16 9.03 1.02
C GLU A 687 17.68 7.94 0.08
N LEU A 688 17.43 8.07 -1.22
CA LEU A 688 17.98 7.15 -2.22
C LEU A 688 19.51 7.11 -2.19
N GLY A 689 20.17 8.26 -2.04
CA GLY A 689 21.62 8.36 -1.86
C GLY A 689 22.10 7.67 -0.58
N ARG A 690 21.44 7.90 0.55
CA ARG A 690 21.75 7.24 1.82
C ARG A 690 21.64 5.71 1.71
N LEU A 691 20.57 5.23 1.07
CA LEU A 691 20.37 3.80 0.81
C LEU A 691 21.43 3.25 -0.14
N MET A 692 21.84 4.02 -1.15
CA MET A 692 22.89 3.63 -2.10
C MET A 692 24.21 3.34 -1.40
N PHE A 693 24.64 4.20 -0.49
CA PHE A 693 25.85 3.97 0.30
C PHE A 693 25.71 2.76 1.24
N LYS A 694 24.56 2.62 1.91
CA LYS A 694 24.32 1.43 2.75
C LYS A 694 24.35 0.13 1.94
N ASN A 695 23.90 0.14 0.68
CA ASN A 695 24.02 -1.01 -0.22
C ASN A 695 25.49 -1.34 -0.50
N HIS A 696 26.34 -0.33 -0.69
CA HIS A 696 27.78 -0.54 -0.86
C HIS A 696 28.39 -1.28 0.34
N GLU A 697 28.09 -0.87 1.57
CA GLU A 697 28.59 -1.55 2.78
C GLU A 697 28.17 -3.02 2.85
N LEU A 698 26.96 -3.36 2.39
CA LEU A 698 26.48 -4.73 2.32
C LEU A 698 27.23 -5.53 1.23
N LEU A 699 27.55 -4.91 0.10
CA LEU A 699 28.32 -5.53 -0.98
C LEU A 699 29.79 -5.77 -0.59
N VAL A 700 30.38 -4.88 0.22
CA VAL A 700 31.69 -5.10 0.85
C VAL A 700 31.63 -6.34 1.75
N LYS A 701 30.62 -6.45 2.62
CA LYS A 701 30.42 -7.62 3.49
C LYS A 701 30.15 -8.90 2.71
N LEU A 702 29.54 -8.81 1.53
CA LEU A 702 29.30 -9.94 0.64
C LEU A 702 30.58 -10.41 -0.08
N GLY A 703 31.67 -9.65 0.01
CA GLY A 703 32.97 -9.99 -0.56
C GLY A 703 33.08 -9.73 -2.06
N VAL A 704 32.27 -8.80 -2.58
CA VAL A 704 32.24 -8.45 -4.01
C VAL A 704 32.86 -7.07 -4.30
N SER A 705 33.30 -6.33 -3.29
CA SER A 705 34.06 -5.08 -3.48
C SER A 705 35.58 -5.31 -3.49
N THR A 706 36.34 -4.28 -3.86
CA THR A 706 37.81 -4.25 -3.82
C THR A 706 38.29 -2.97 -3.11
N PRO A 707 39.53 -2.93 -2.59
CA PRO A 707 40.05 -1.71 -1.96
C PRO A 707 40.02 -0.48 -2.87
N ALA A 708 40.20 -0.66 -4.18
CA ALA A 708 40.12 0.43 -5.15
C ALA A 708 38.68 0.98 -5.27
N LEU A 709 37.67 0.10 -5.32
CA LEU A 709 36.26 0.51 -5.34
C LEU A 709 35.85 1.18 -4.02
N ASP A 710 36.31 0.67 -2.88
CA ASP A 710 35.98 1.23 -1.56
C ASP A 710 36.59 2.64 -1.39
N ASN A 711 37.84 2.82 -1.81
CA ASN A 711 38.50 4.12 -1.84
C ASN A 711 37.79 5.10 -2.78
N ALA A 712 37.38 4.64 -3.96
CA ALA A 712 36.62 5.44 -4.92
C ALA A 712 35.28 5.92 -4.34
N VAL A 713 34.55 5.06 -3.65
CA VAL A 713 33.30 5.44 -2.97
C VAL A 713 33.56 6.44 -1.85
N GLY A 714 34.59 6.21 -1.02
CA GLY A 714 34.99 7.15 0.04
C GLY A 714 35.31 8.55 -0.51
N LEU A 715 36.13 8.60 -1.57
CA LEU A 715 36.48 9.85 -2.24
C LEU A 715 35.25 10.60 -2.76
N LEU A 716 34.30 9.90 -3.39
CA LEU A 716 33.07 10.52 -3.89
C LEU A 716 32.22 11.10 -2.76
N LEU A 717 32.14 10.41 -1.61
CA LEU A 717 31.43 10.91 -0.42
C LEU A 717 32.08 12.17 0.15
N ASP A 718 33.42 12.23 0.20
CA ASP A 718 34.17 13.41 0.63
C ASP A 718 33.92 14.63 -0.28
N ARG A 719 33.57 14.40 -1.55
CA ARG A 719 33.15 15.44 -2.52
C ARG A 719 31.68 15.83 -2.43
N GLY A 720 30.95 15.31 -1.44
CA GLY A 720 29.58 15.75 -1.14
C GLY A 720 28.51 15.21 -2.10
N VAL A 721 28.76 14.07 -2.76
CA VAL A 721 27.71 13.35 -3.48
C VAL A 721 26.62 12.87 -2.49
N LEU A 722 25.40 12.67 -2.97
CA LEU A 722 24.26 12.24 -2.14
C LEU A 722 24.41 10.78 -1.66
N GLY A 723 25.13 9.97 -2.43
CA GLY A 723 25.49 8.60 -2.12
C GLY A 723 26.23 7.96 -3.28
N ALA A 724 27.07 6.97 -2.99
CA ALA A 724 27.86 6.27 -3.99
C ALA A 724 27.99 4.78 -3.67
N LYS A 725 28.18 3.96 -4.70
CA LYS A 725 28.45 2.53 -4.58
C LYS A 725 29.10 1.95 -5.83
N LEU A 726 29.66 0.74 -5.73
CA LEU A 726 30.00 -0.08 -6.90
C LEU A 726 28.76 -0.43 -7.72
N THR A 727 28.89 -0.61 -9.03
CA THR A 727 27.83 -1.13 -9.92
C THR A 727 28.31 -2.36 -10.69
N GLY A 728 27.40 -3.25 -11.06
CA GLY A 728 27.72 -4.48 -11.80
C GLY A 728 27.97 -5.68 -10.89
N SER A 729 28.81 -6.61 -11.36
CA SER A 729 29.11 -7.87 -10.67
C SER A 729 30.14 -7.72 -9.52
N GLY A 730 30.85 -6.59 -9.43
CA GLY A 730 31.89 -6.34 -8.41
C GLY A 730 33.28 -6.77 -8.88
N GLY A 731 34.23 -6.93 -7.94
CA GLY A 731 35.60 -7.41 -8.20
C GLY A 731 36.41 -6.50 -9.14
N GLY A 732 36.10 -5.20 -9.12
CA GLY A 732 36.59 -4.17 -10.03
C GLY A 732 35.44 -3.49 -10.78
N GLY A 733 35.76 -2.70 -11.80
CA GLY A 733 34.79 -2.04 -12.69
C GLY A 733 34.58 -0.56 -12.36
N ALA A 734 33.32 -0.20 -12.13
CA ALA A 734 32.89 1.19 -11.97
C ALA A 734 32.12 1.43 -10.67
N VAL A 735 32.17 2.68 -10.21
CA VAL A 735 31.31 3.20 -9.15
C VAL A 735 30.29 4.17 -9.73
N ILE A 736 29.08 4.16 -9.17
CA ILE A 736 28.04 5.15 -9.45
C ILE A 736 27.85 6.05 -8.25
N ALA A 737 27.60 7.33 -8.50
CA ALA A 737 27.25 8.31 -7.47
C ALA A 737 26.02 9.11 -7.88
N LEU A 738 25.13 9.37 -6.93
CA LEU A 738 24.02 10.32 -7.10
C LEU A 738 24.47 11.71 -6.68
N VAL A 739 24.18 12.71 -7.51
CA VAL A 739 24.59 14.10 -7.28
C VAL A 739 23.39 15.03 -7.39
N LYS A 740 23.53 16.25 -6.87
CA LYS A 740 22.53 17.28 -7.13
C LYS A 740 22.68 17.75 -8.60
N PRO A 741 21.57 18.04 -9.31
CA PRO A 741 21.64 18.42 -10.72
C PRO A 741 22.55 19.61 -11.01
N ASP A 742 22.62 20.58 -10.10
CA ASP A 742 23.43 21.80 -10.17
C ASP A 742 24.93 21.56 -9.96
N THR A 743 25.32 20.46 -9.31
CA THR A 743 26.74 20.16 -9.00
C THR A 743 27.37 19.14 -9.96
N GLN A 744 26.61 18.52 -10.86
CA GLN A 744 27.10 17.43 -11.71
C GLN A 744 28.29 17.84 -12.60
N TYR A 745 28.19 18.98 -13.30
CA TYR A 745 29.23 19.40 -14.24
C TYR A 745 30.53 19.78 -13.53
N GLU A 746 30.44 20.47 -12.39
CA GLU A 746 31.59 20.82 -11.58
C GLU A 746 32.31 19.56 -11.06
N LEU A 747 31.55 18.60 -10.54
CA LEU A 747 32.10 17.35 -10.04
C LEU A 747 32.76 16.51 -11.14
N VAL A 748 32.22 16.48 -12.37
CA VAL A 748 32.89 15.80 -13.51
C VAL A 748 34.28 16.38 -13.74
N ASN A 749 34.42 17.71 -13.78
CA ASN A 749 35.70 18.36 -14.04
C ASN A 749 36.70 18.11 -12.91
N GLN A 750 36.26 18.20 -11.65
CA GLN A 750 37.13 17.94 -10.50
C GLN A 750 37.62 16.49 -10.44
N LEU A 751 36.75 15.53 -10.79
CA LEU A 751 37.04 14.10 -10.69
C LEU A 751 37.78 13.52 -11.90
N SER A 752 37.89 14.26 -12.99
CA SER A 752 38.57 13.82 -14.23
C SER A 752 40.09 13.62 -14.05
N GLU A 753 40.70 14.21 -13.01
CA GLU A 753 42.11 13.99 -12.67
C GLU A 753 42.33 12.76 -11.76
N GLU A 754 41.27 12.27 -11.11
CA GLU A 754 41.33 11.23 -10.07
C GLU A 754 40.81 9.87 -10.55
N PHE A 755 39.99 9.86 -11.60
CA PHE A 755 39.47 8.66 -12.24
C PHE A 755 39.89 8.59 -13.70
N ALA A 756 40.05 7.38 -14.22
CA ALA A 756 40.45 7.18 -15.61
C ALA A 756 39.43 7.74 -16.61
N SER A 757 38.14 7.63 -16.28
CA SER A 757 37.03 8.28 -16.99
C SER A 757 35.86 8.53 -16.05
N VAL A 758 35.20 9.67 -16.23
CA VAL A 758 33.97 10.05 -15.51
C VAL A 758 32.88 10.38 -16.53
N PHE A 759 31.73 9.71 -16.42
CA PHE A 759 30.57 9.94 -17.29
C PHE A 759 29.40 10.50 -16.48
N PRO A 760 28.84 11.65 -16.86
CA PRO A 760 27.55 12.06 -16.33
C PRO A 760 26.44 11.17 -16.90
N PHE A 761 25.44 10.85 -16.08
CA PHE A 761 24.19 10.26 -16.56
C PHE A 761 22.99 11.02 -16.00
N THR A 762 21.93 11.10 -16.80
CA THR A 762 20.64 11.65 -16.34
C THR A 762 19.49 10.75 -16.76
N VAL A 763 18.79 10.18 -15.77
CA VAL A 763 17.55 9.46 -16.03
C VAL A 763 16.38 10.42 -15.91
N ARG A 764 15.73 10.73 -17.03
CA ARG A 764 14.62 11.69 -17.07
C ARG A 764 13.41 11.16 -16.29
N ALA A 765 12.64 12.09 -15.71
CA ALA A 765 11.35 11.77 -15.10
C ALA A 765 10.37 11.27 -16.18
N ASN A 766 9.76 10.12 -15.95
CA ASN A 766 8.69 9.60 -16.78
C ASN A 766 7.38 9.72 -15.99
N THR A 767 6.65 10.82 -16.24
CA THR A 767 5.34 11.14 -15.64
C THR A 767 4.25 10.16 -16.08
#